data_AF-H6SM39-F1
#
_entry.id   AF-H6SM39-F1
#
_cell.length_a   1.000
_cell.length_b   1.000
_cell.length_c   1.000
_cell.angle_alpha   90.00
_cell.angle_beta   90.00
_cell.angle_gamma   90.00
#
_symmetry.space_group_name_H-M   'P 1'
#
loop_
_entity.id
_entity.type
_entity.pdbx_description
1 polymer ?
#
loop_
_entity_poly.entity_id
_entity_poly.type
_entity_poly.pdbx_seq_one_letter_code
_entity_poly.pdbx_strand_id
1 'polypeptide(L)'
;MPGTATSTPTCPMAVSMWAPWSSPESSDGEIRSPPKVTTVWSAPGRLRSWATRVLRAASPPAPSASGSTSYTSLTCNKRKTALGRPSAHAGPPSNRPTTSSPAPQRARLVPVMPRAPYWLDSPPHISSSSQENQSKGRLGRRASPDPSFPQVLRPRIGGVWGGPPPQPSLFPSSKQSAPRLKSNHSLCYGAAASAVPAVAHRTDNDQDPMTEHTLALAADFPAATQEDWLAQVTKALNGAPFDKKMVTRTYEGFAIQPLYTRADWPGDQDPAGFPGATPFTRGATATGSAVAGWDVRQDVTHPDPAVANKIVLSELERGATSVGVRLDLAGRVGLDSDATAAADLAGAEGVMIGSLSDLETLLAGVYLEIAPVSLEAGAAFEAAAALLAALWERKGIAAGAALGAFNADPLGALATTGVLPMSIERALERLGALAAYTAATWPRVTAVQVSGAPYHDGGASEVQTLAAMLSTGVAYLRAMTATGLDAGTAARQIVFSLPLDADFFTGIAKLRALRRLWARVLEACGVPESDRAMRVAATTAARMLTRRDPWVNMLRTTVAGFAGAVGGADTLTVTPFDAALGISTDFARRIARNVQILLMEESSVGRVVDPAGGSWYVETLTNQIAREAWTRFQGLEQAGGMVNALTEGTLARDIDATWTARRKAVGLRRDAVTGVNEFPNLNEAPVETEAVDLAALRAAAAPRLAAARATVPDVACADTAIKAALKGTTLGTLVAALSDGMAGRAVAIKPHVVAEDFEALRDAADAWKADKGQYPQVFLVTLGPIADHTARATFARNLFEAGGIEAVPGGVLETVEDAVAAWQASQAPVAALCATDALYAEQAEAVARALKAAGLSRLYLAGKPGEAAEAWAQAGIDQYIHVGCDVLATLRDLHAHLGLPVEGTTP
;
A
#
# COMPACT_ATOMS: atom_id res chain seq x y z
N MET A 1 -46.81 -28.03 -27.20
CA MET A 1 -47.74 -26.92 -26.86
C MET A 1 -48.92 -27.51 -26.08
N PRO A 2 -49.61 -26.73 -25.22
CA PRO A 2 -49.13 -25.56 -24.48
C PRO A 2 -49.23 -25.79 -22.95
N GLY A 3 -48.47 -25.02 -22.15
CA GLY A 3 -48.47 -25.18 -20.69
C GLY A 3 -47.76 -24.03 -19.97
N THR A 4 -48.47 -22.93 -19.78
CA THR A 4 -48.25 -21.84 -18.79
C THR A 4 -46.83 -21.68 -18.22
N ALA A 5 -46.02 -20.78 -18.82
CA ALA A 5 -44.86 -20.22 -18.14
C ALA A 5 -45.32 -19.14 -17.13
N THR A 6 -45.00 -19.31 -15.85
CA THR A 6 -45.22 -18.28 -14.82
C THR A 6 -44.10 -17.24 -14.87
N SER A 7 -44.43 -16.00 -15.22
CA SER A 7 -43.48 -14.89 -15.23
C SER A 7 -43.07 -14.48 -13.80
N THR A 8 -41.80 -14.67 -13.45
CA THR A 8 -41.20 -13.98 -12.31
C THR A 8 -41.07 -12.48 -12.61
N PRO A 9 -41.36 -11.58 -11.65
CA PRO A 9 -41.27 -10.14 -11.89
C PRO A 9 -39.81 -9.68 -11.89
N THR A 10 -39.30 -9.30 -13.07
CA THR A 10 -37.98 -8.66 -13.18
C THR A 10 -38.02 -7.23 -12.61
N CYS A 11 -37.16 -6.97 -11.63
CA CYS A 11 -36.99 -5.65 -11.03
C CYS A 11 -36.42 -4.65 -12.06
N PRO A 12 -36.93 -3.41 -12.17
CA PRO A 12 -36.56 -2.46 -13.24
C PRO A 12 -35.21 -1.76 -13.03
N MET A 13 -34.15 -2.48 -12.64
CA MET A 13 -32.78 -1.95 -12.52
C MET A 13 -32.05 -1.82 -13.88
N ALA A 14 -32.66 -2.26 -14.98
CA ALA A 14 -31.97 -2.64 -16.21
C ALA A 14 -31.89 -1.56 -17.32
N VAL A 15 -31.87 -0.26 -16.97
CA VAL A 15 -31.74 0.83 -17.99
C VAL A 15 -30.72 1.90 -17.60
N SER A 16 -30.78 2.41 -16.37
CA SER A 16 -29.92 3.49 -15.87
C SER A 16 -28.45 3.08 -15.69
N MET A 17 -28.19 1.83 -15.28
CA MET A 17 -26.82 1.29 -15.12
C MET A 17 -26.07 1.12 -16.45
N TRP A 18 -26.78 1.09 -17.58
CA TRP A 18 -26.23 0.74 -18.90
C TRP A 18 -25.93 1.93 -19.80
N ALA A 19 -26.21 3.15 -19.35
CA ALA A 19 -25.76 4.34 -20.06
C ALA A 19 -24.22 4.38 -20.13
N PRO A 20 -23.63 4.78 -21.27
CA PRO A 20 -22.25 5.28 -21.30
C PRO A 20 -22.09 6.44 -20.32
N TRP A 21 -20.87 6.74 -19.88
CA TRP A 21 -20.61 7.90 -19.02
C TRP A 21 -20.83 9.21 -19.79
N SER A 22 -22.06 9.72 -19.79
CA SER A 22 -22.36 11.09 -20.19
C SER A 22 -21.86 12.07 -19.13
N SER A 23 -21.30 13.19 -19.60
CA SER A 23 -21.02 14.36 -18.75
C SER A 23 -22.22 15.31 -18.84
N PRO A 24 -22.38 16.30 -17.94
CA PRO A 24 -23.30 17.40 -18.18
C PRO A 24 -22.89 18.10 -19.49
N GLU A 25 -23.77 18.12 -20.48
CA GLU A 25 -23.45 18.66 -21.81
C GLU A 25 -23.57 20.18 -21.83
N SER A 26 -22.44 20.87 -21.99
CA SER A 26 -22.41 22.25 -22.50
C SER A 26 -22.38 22.21 -24.02
N SER A 27 -23.29 22.96 -24.67
CA SER A 27 -23.52 22.93 -26.11
C SER A 27 -22.36 23.42 -26.98
N ASP A 28 -22.07 22.62 -28.02
CA ASP A 28 -21.39 22.92 -29.29
C ASP A 28 -19.97 23.53 -29.33
N GLY A 29 -19.10 22.87 -30.10
CA GLY A 29 -17.76 23.35 -30.47
C GLY A 29 -16.94 22.28 -31.21
N GLU A 30 -17.11 22.14 -32.54
CA GLU A 30 -16.29 21.22 -33.34
C GLU A 30 -14.78 21.57 -33.26
N ILE A 31 -13.97 20.68 -32.68
CA ILE A 31 -12.52 20.67 -32.90
C ILE A 31 -12.13 19.34 -33.57
N ARG A 32 -11.75 19.43 -34.84
CA ARG A 32 -11.42 18.27 -35.68
C ARG A 32 -10.11 17.63 -35.25
N SER A 33 -10.14 16.32 -34.98
CA SER A 33 -8.91 15.52 -34.81
C SER A 33 -8.19 15.34 -36.15
N PRO A 34 -6.83 15.43 -36.20
CA PRO A 34 -6.07 15.02 -37.37
C PRO A 34 -6.07 13.49 -37.53
N PRO A 35 -6.06 12.95 -38.77
CA PRO A 35 -6.21 11.52 -39.02
C PRO A 35 -4.94 10.72 -38.68
N LYS A 36 -5.14 9.53 -38.11
CA LYS A 36 -4.07 8.54 -37.91
C LYS A 36 -3.68 7.93 -39.27
N VAL A 37 -2.38 7.93 -39.60
CA VAL A 37 -1.84 7.25 -40.79
C VAL A 37 -1.38 5.85 -40.42
N THR A 38 -2.12 4.83 -40.85
CA THR A 38 -1.72 3.41 -40.79
C THR A 38 -1.06 3.01 -42.10
N THR A 39 0.25 2.75 -42.08
CA THR A 39 1.00 2.34 -43.29
C THR A 39 0.96 0.83 -43.48
N VAL A 40 0.35 0.37 -44.57
CA VAL A 40 0.39 -1.02 -45.04
C VAL A 40 1.39 -1.14 -46.19
N TRP A 41 2.13 -2.27 -46.26
CA TRP A 41 3.12 -2.53 -47.31
C TRP A 41 2.50 -2.73 -48.70
N SER A 42 2.98 -2.00 -49.71
CA SER A 42 3.24 -2.52 -51.07
C SER A 42 3.95 -1.48 -51.94
N ALA A 43 4.62 -1.94 -53.00
CA ALA A 43 5.37 -1.17 -53.99
C ALA A 43 5.30 -1.94 -55.35
N PRO A 44 5.81 -1.43 -56.49
CA PRO A 44 6.42 -0.11 -56.76
C PRO A 44 5.81 0.67 -57.97
N GLY A 45 6.04 1.98 -58.05
CA GLY A 45 5.64 2.85 -59.18
C GLY A 45 6.76 3.82 -59.61
N ARG A 46 6.95 4.05 -60.91
CA ARG A 46 8.16 4.68 -61.50
C ARG A 46 7.95 6.14 -61.96
N LEU A 47 9.06 6.82 -62.28
CA LEU A 47 9.22 8.06 -63.10
C LEU A 47 8.83 9.39 -62.38
N ARG A 48 9.67 10.44 -62.36
CA ARG A 48 10.14 11.39 -63.42
C ARG A 48 9.01 12.27 -63.99
N SER A 49 9.17 13.59 -64.26
CA SER A 49 10.28 14.55 -64.03
C SER A 49 9.92 15.98 -64.50
N TRP A 50 10.61 17.01 -63.96
CA TRP A 50 10.75 18.40 -64.52
C TRP A 50 9.47 19.31 -64.45
N ALA A 51 9.49 20.54 -63.91
CA ALA A 51 10.12 21.83 -64.33
C ALA A 51 9.21 22.66 -65.30
N THR A 52 9.29 23.99 -65.48
CA THR A 52 10.39 24.96 -65.25
C THR A 52 9.91 26.45 -65.28
N ARG A 53 10.64 27.38 -64.60
CA ARG A 53 10.84 28.82 -64.96
C ARG A 53 9.60 29.77 -64.89
N VAL A 54 9.73 31.12 -64.91
CA VAL A 54 10.88 31.97 -65.35
C VAL A 54 11.44 32.99 -64.31
N LEU A 55 11.45 34.30 -64.57
CA LEU A 55 12.36 35.34 -64.01
C LEU A 55 11.67 36.74 -64.06
N ARG A 56 12.19 37.90 -63.57
CA ARG A 56 13.52 38.42 -63.09
C ARG A 56 13.22 39.65 -62.16
N ALA A 57 14.10 40.44 -61.51
CA ALA A 57 15.56 40.66 -61.37
C ALA A 57 15.82 41.28 -59.95
N ALA A 58 16.93 41.91 -59.51
CA ALA A 58 18.26 42.25 -60.05
C ALA A 58 19.35 42.18 -58.91
N SER A 59 20.65 42.25 -59.23
CA SER A 59 21.80 41.98 -58.32
C SER A 59 23.14 42.45 -58.97
N PRO A 60 24.37 42.10 -58.50
CA PRO A 60 25.03 42.15 -57.17
C PRO A 60 26.36 43.00 -57.25
N PRO A 61 27.43 42.81 -56.43
CA PRO A 61 28.39 41.67 -56.51
C PRO A 61 28.92 41.11 -55.15
N ALA A 62 29.84 40.14 -55.19
CA ALA A 62 30.48 39.37 -54.07
C ALA A 62 31.87 38.83 -54.56
N PRO A 63 32.60 37.79 -54.02
CA PRO A 63 32.38 36.88 -52.86
C PRO A 63 33.68 36.44 -52.08
N SER A 64 33.67 35.24 -51.45
CA SER A 64 34.79 34.38 -50.94
C SER A 64 35.28 34.60 -49.48
N ALA A 65 35.69 33.61 -48.68
CA ALA A 65 35.61 32.13 -48.71
C ALA A 65 35.67 31.54 -47.26
N SER A 66 35.59 30.21 -47.06
CA SER A 66 35.51 29.52 -45.75
C SER A 66 36.74 28.67 -45.38
N GLY A 67 36.98 28.41 -44.08
CA GLY A 67 38.12 27.58 -43.63
C GLY A 67 38.21 27.22 -42.12
N SER A 68 37.78 25.99 -41.78
CA SER A 68 38.40 25.00 -40.88
C SER A 68 39.21 25.36 -39.59
N THR A 69 38.66 24.91 -38.44
CA THR A 69 39.24 23.93 -37.47
C THR A 69 40.48 24.19 -36.57
N SER A 70 40.37 23.68 -35.34
CA SER A 70 41.40 23.06 -34.45
C SER A 70 42.40 23.88 -33.60
N TYR A 71 42.48 23.44 -32.33
CA TYR A 71 43.52 23.65 -31.33
C TYR A 71 44.50 22.47 -31.37
N THR A 72 45.83 22.68 -31.40
CA THR A 72 46.79 21.64 -30.96
C THR A 72 48.14 22.19 -30.49
N SER A 73 48.71 21.49 -29.49
CA SER A 73 50.12 21.37 -29.08
C SER A 73 50.56 22.10 -27.80
N LEU A 74 51.63 21.69 -27.09
CA LEU A 74 52.16 20.39 -26.58
C LEU A 74 53.62 20.62 -26.09
N THR A 75 54.12 19.72 -25.22
CA THR A 75 55.52 19.65 -24.71
C THR A 75 55.93 20.76 -23.70
N CYS A 76 56.93 20.63 -22.81
CA CYS A 76 57.86 19.54 -22.44
C CYS A 76 58.26 19.73 -20.95
N ASN A 77 58.09 18.81 -19.99
CA ASN A 77 58.85 17.57 -19.66
C ASN A 77 60.23 17.78 -18.95
N LYS A 78 60.61 16.83 -18.05
CA LYS A 78 61.86 16.63 -17.25
C LYS A 78 61.92 17.30 -15.85
N ARG A 79 62.56 16.72 -14.80
CA ARG A 79 62.84 15.31 -14.37
C ARG A 79 63.57 15.29 -12.97
N LYS A 80 63.68 14.08 -12.36
CA LYS A 80 64.79 13.53 -11.49
C LYS A 80 64.75 13.58 -9.93
N THR A 81 64.61 12.37 -9.31
CA THR A 81 65.49 11.67 -8.30
C THR A 81 65.95 12.33 -6.97
N ALA A 82 66.17 11.63 -5.83
CA ALA A 82 65.90 10.24 -5.36
C ALA A 82 66.34 10.02 -3.86
N LEU A 83 66.16 8.76 -3.35
CA LEU A 83 66.83 8.07 -2.21
C LEU A 83 66.43 8.33 -0.73
N GLY A 84 66.27 7.22 0.05
CA GLY A 84 66.17 7.20 1.52
C GLY A 84 65.62 5.88 2.14
N ARG A 85 66.37 5.25 3.07
CA ARG A 85 66.00 4.10 3.96
C ARG A 85 66.67 4.36 5.35
N PRO A 86 66.33 3.71 6.50
CA PRO A 86 66.24 2.24 6.68
C PRO A 86 65.21 1.73 7.74
N SER A 87 65.46 0.53 8.28
CA SER A 87 64.76 -0.35 9.27
C SER A 87 64.54 0.23 10.70
N ALA A 88 63.90 -0.40 11.70
CA ALA A 88 63.52 -1.82 12.01
C ALA A 88 62.35 -1.88 13.06
N HIS A 89 61.94 -2.95 13.81
CA HIS A 89 62.35 -4.37 13.99
C HIS A 89 61.24 -5.21 14.72
N ALA A 90 61.18 -6.54 14.46
CA ALA A 90 60.84 -7.67 15.37
C ALA A 90 59.44 -7.86 16.07
N GLY A 91 59.05 -9.14 16.26
CA GLY A 91 57.96 -9.67 17.12
C GLY A 91 58.53 -10.59 18.24
N PRO A 92 57.96 -11.79 18.57
CA PRO A 92 56.76 -12.47 18.07
C PRO A 92 55.77 -13.03 19.18
N PRO A 93 55.48 -14.35 19.40
CA PRO A 93 54.12 -14.89 19.14
C PRO A 93 53.48 -15.84 20.19
N SER A 94 52.36 -16.49 19.78
CA SER A 94 51.81 -17.79 20.26
C SER A 94 50.91 -17.78 21.53
N ASN A 95 50.03 -18.77 21.79
CA ASN A 95 49.78 -20.04 21.06
C ASN A 95 48.31 -20.55 21.17
N ARG A 96 47.91 -21.47 20.28
CA ARG A 96 46.70 -22.33 20.35
C ARG A 96 47.00 -23.57 21.25
N PRO A 97 46.01 -24.33 21.83
CA PRO A 97 45.10 -25.19 21.05
C PRO A 97 43.69 -25.55 21.61
N THR A 98 42.98 -26.29 20.75
CA THR A 98 41.75 -27.12 20.88
C THR A 98 41.69 -28.08 22.10
N THR A 99 40.57 -28.66 22.57
CA THR A 99 39.56 -29.53 21.88
C THR A 99 38.24 -29.78 22.67
N SER A 100 37.27 -30.46 22.01
CA SER A 100 36.33 -31.50 22.53
C SER A 100 35.11 -31.18 23.44
N SER A 101 33.91 -31.48 22.90
CA SER A 101 32.59 -31.75 23.56
C SER A 101 32.52 -33.18 24.18
N PRO A 102 31.37 -33.71 24.72
CA PRO A 102 30.06 -33.10 25.08
C PRO A 102 29.42 -33.50 26.45
N ALA A 103 28.47 -32.67 26.92
CA ALA A 103 27.24 -33.05 27.67
C ALA A 103 27.38 -33.71 29.10
N PRO A 104 26.29 -34.14 29.78
CA PRO A 104 25.38 -33.23 30.50
C PRO A 104 24.98 -33.68 31.93
N GLN A 105 24.56 -32.75 32.83
CA GLN A 105 23.56 -33.08 33.87
C GLN A 105 22.87 -31.92 34.62
N ARG A 106 21.76 -32.29 35.28
CA ARG A 106 20.65 -31.49 35.85
C ARG A 106 20.98 -30.59 37.06
N ALA A 107 20.44 -29.37 37.02
CA ALA A 107 19.61 -28.68 38.03
C ALA A 107 20.01 -28.60 39.53
N ARG A 108 19.94 -27.36 40.06
CA ARG A 108 19.47 -27.03 41.42
C ARG A 108 18.79 -25.64 41.43
N LEU A 109 18.10 -25.31 42.52
CA LEU A 109 17.05 -24.27 42.60
C LEU A 109 17.48 -23.03 43.40
N VAL A 110 17.00 -21.84 42.99
CA VAL A 110 16.37 -20.76 43.81
C VAL A 110 17.27 -20.12 44.91
N PRO A 111 17.46 -18.77 44.93
CA PRO A 111 16.36 -17.88 45.33
C PRO A 111 16.15 -16.55 44.59
N VAL A 112 14.89 -16.12 44.64
CA VAL A 112 14.33 -14.78 44.35
C VAL A 112 14.36 -13.98 45.67
N MET A 113 14.84 -12.73 45.76
CA MET A 113 14.17 -11.41 45.53
C MET A 113 15.15 -10.31 46.05
N PRO A 114 14.93 -8.97 45.93
CA PRO A 114 13.78 -8.24 45.37
C PRO A 114 14.13 -7.14 44.34
N ARG A 115 13.10 -6.40 43.89
CA ARG A 115 13.16 -5.26 42.95
C ARG A 115 13.03 -3.90 43.65
N ALA A 116 13.40 -2.86 42.89
CA ALA A 116 13.02 -1.44 42.96
C ALA A 116 14.00 -0.47 43.67
N PRO A 117 14.03 0.84 43.28
CA PRO A 117 13.26 1.51 42.22
C PRO A 117 14.12 2.04 41.04
N TYR A 118 13.45 2.57 40.01
CA TYR A 118 14.05 3.36 38.92
C TYR A 118 14.33 4.81 39.36
N TRP A 119 15.33 5.47 38.76
CA TRP A 119 15.17 6.74 38.00
C TRP A 119 16.48 7.12 37.28
N LEU A 120 16.35 7.68 36.07
CA LEU A 120 17.34 8.49 35.32
C LEU A 120 18.81 8.01 35.26
N ASP A 121 19.21 7.52 34.08
CA ASP A 121 20.50 7.89 33.48
C ASP A 121 20.36 8.04 31.96
N SER A 122 21.13 8.93 31.34
CA SER A 122 20.96 9.32 29.93
C SER A 122 21.78 8.44 28.97
N PRO A 123 21.29 8.15 27.74
CA PRO A 123 22.09 7.43 26.75
C PRO A 123 23.28 8.28 26.26
N PRO A 124 24.43 7.68 25.94
CA PRO A 124 25.64 8.41 25.57
C PRO A 124 25.52 9.06 24.18
N HIS A 125 26.00 10.30 24.07
CA HIS A 125 26.15 10.97 22.78
C HIS A 125 27.22 10.28 21.92
N ILE A 126 26.82 9.73 20.77
CA ILE A 126 27.75 9.35 19.71
C ILE A 126 28.20 10.64 19.00
N SER A 127 29.47 11.01 19.18
CA SER A 127 30.06 12.22 18.62
C SER A 127 30.38 12.06 17.13
N SER A 128 29.75 12.87 16.27
CA SER A 128 30.07 12.98 14.85
C SER A 128 31.40 13.73 14.64
N SER A 129 32.48 12.98 14.38
CA SER A 129 33.83 13.53 14.19
C SER A 129 34.05 14.06 12.75
N SER A 130 33.42 15.18 12.42
CA SER A 130 33.74 15.96 11.20
C SER A 130 34.76 17.04 11.51
N GLN A 131 36.04 16.86 11.12
CA GLN A 131 37.04 17.93 11.20
C GLN A 131 37.02 18.81 9.96
N GLU A 132 36.96 20.13 10.18
CA GLU A 132 37.22 21.13 9.14
C GLU A 132 38.67 21.07 8.62
N ASN A 133 38.86 21.50 7.38
CA ASN A 133 40.18 21.81 6.83
C ASN A 133 40.20 23.26 6.32
N GLN A 134 40.50 24.22 7.22
CA GLN A 134 40.58 25.64 6.86
C GLN A 134 41.97 26.03 6.36
N SER A 135 42.03 26.68 5.19
CA SER A 135 43.22 27.38 4.70
C SER A 135 43.00 28.90 4.67
N LYS A 136 44.05 29.67 4.95
CA LYS A 136 43.96 31.06 5.47
C LYS A 136 43.81 32.12 4.36
N GLY A 137 42.88 33.06 4.56
CA GLY A 137 42.78 34.33 3.82
C GLY A 137 42.98 35.56 4.72
N ARG A 138 43.87 36.47 4.31
CA ARG A 138 44.01 37.85 4.85
C ARG A 138 42.75 38.69 4.49
N LEU A 139 42.41 39.85 5.08
CA LEU A 139 43.14 40.87 5.84
C LEU A 139 42.13 41.80 6.57
N GLY A 140 42.48 42.44 7.70
CA GLY A 140 41.66 43.52 8.31
C GLY A 140 42.06 43.88 9.74
N ARG A 141 41.89 45.14 10.18
CA ARG A 141 42.19 45.62 11.55
C ARG A 141 41.25 46.77 11.96
N ARG A 142 41.01 46.90 13.28
CA ARG A 142 40.40 48.05 14.01
C ARG A 142 38.87 48.23 13.77
N ALA A 143 38.07 48.70 14.74
CA ALA A 143 38.29 48.89 16.18
C ALA A 143 36.96 48.92 16.96
N SER A 144 37.02 48.70 18.28
CA SER A 144 35.97 49.04 19.27
C SER A 144 35.98 50.58 19.56
N PRO A 145 34.93 51.23 20.11
CA PRO A 145 34.22 50.80 21.31
C PRO A 145 32.67 50.94 21.34
N ASP A 146 32.09 50.39 22.41
CA ASP A 146 30.76 50.63 23.00
C ASP A 146 30.71 52.05 23.67
N PRO A 147 29.60 52.56 24.27
CA PRO A 147 28.25 51.98 24.40
C PRO A 147 27.04 52.93 24.18
N SER A 148 25.84 52.37 23.93
CA SER A 148 24.55 52.99 24.34
C SER A 148 23.36 52.01 24.39
N PHE A 149 22.63 52.04 25.51
CA PHE A 149 21.35 51.37 25.83
C PHE A 149 20.16 52.37 25.63
N PRO A 150 18.84 52.08 25.84
CA PRO A 150 18.19 50.86 26.41
C PRO A 150 16.84 50.37 25.79
N GLN A 151 16.30 49.27 26.35
CA GLN A 151 14.88 48.78 26.32
C GLN A 151 14.32 48.21 24.99
N VAL A 152 13.27 47.36 24.94
CA VAL A 152 12.29 46.86 25.96
C VAL A 152 12.28 45.31 26.00
N LEU A 153 11.90 44.71 27.15
CA LEU A 153 11.84 43.25 27.37
C LEU A 153 10.43 42.72 27.71
N ARG A 154 10.25 41.39 27.61
CA ARG A 154 9.01 40.65 27.90
C ARG A 154 8.61 40.67 29.39
N PRO A 155 7.32 40.49 29.74
CA PRO A 155 6.88 40.04 31.06
C PRO A 155 7.05 38.52 31.30
N ARG A 156 7.24 38.14 32.58
CA ARG A 156 6.97 36.81 33.21
C ARG A 156 5.73 36.98 34.15
N ILE A 157 5.13 36.00 34.84
CA ILE A 157 5.54 35.23 36.06
C ILE A 157 4.35 34.25 36.40
N GLY A 158 4.47 33.08 37.04
CA GLY A 158 5.67 32.29 37.39
C GLY A 158 5.83 31.77 38.84
N GLY A 159 4.91 30.97 39.42
CA GLY A 159 5.18 30.26 40.70
C GLY A 159 3.98 29.58 41.41
N VAL A 160 4.07 28.85 42.54
CA VAL A 160 5.07 27.93 43.18
C VAL A 160 4.30 27.06 44.25
N TRP A 161 4.84 25.89 44.66
CA TRP A 161 4.55 25.09 45.89
C TRP A 161 3.29 24.19 45.99
N GLY A 162 3.46 23.02 46.65
CA GLY A 162 2.40 22.28 47.38
C GLY A 162 2.25 20.79 47.05
N GLY A 163 2.20 19.91 48.06
CA GLY A 163 2.02 18.45 47.91
C GLY A 163 0.57 17.92 48.16
N PRO A 164 0.34 16.59 48.02
CA PRO A 164 -0.96 15.91 48.22
C PRO A 164 -1.30 15.70 49.72
N PRO A 165 -2.47 15.13 50.16
CA PRO A 165 -3.50 14.31 49.48
C PRO A 165 -4.96 14.77 49.85
N PRO A 166 -6.03 13.96 50.12
CA PRO A 166 -6.46 12.61 49.70
C PRO A 166 -7.93 12.55 49.15
N GLN A 167 -8.46 11.34 48.88
CA GLN A 167 -9.90 10.98 48.79
C GLN A 167 -10.49 10.74 50.21
N PRO A 168 -11.80 10.96 50.53
CA PRO A 168 -12.83 9.94 50.21
C PRO A 168 -14.36 10.35 50.16
N SER A 169 -15.15 9.50 49.47
CA SER A 169 -16.49 8.94 49.87
C SER A 169 -17.80 9.77 50.04
N LEU A 170 -18.86 9.20 49.42
CA LEU A 170 -20.27 9.03 49.89
C LEU A 170 -21.38 10.11 49.71
N PHE A 171 -22.59 9.59 49.47
CA PHE A 171 -23.93 10.20 49.33
C PHE A 171 -24.57 10.56 50.70
N PRO A 172 -25.55 11.49 50.81
CA PRO A 172 -26.98 11.18 50.53
C PRO A 172 -27.88 12.34 50.01
N SER A 173 -29.18 12.05 49.84
CA SER A 173 -30.22 12.89 49.23
C SER A 173 -31.26 13.46 50.21
N SER A 174 -31.89 14.63 49.92
CA SER A 174 -33.30 14.88 50.32
C SER A 174 -34.02 16.07 49.62
N LYS A 175 -35.07 15.74 48.86
CA LYS A 175 -36.43 16.35 48.74
C LYS A 175 -36.72 17.83 49.13
N GLN A 176 -37.61 18.45 48.31
CA GLN A 176 -38.71 19.40 48.66
C GLN A 176 -38.30 20.85 49.07
N SER A 177 -39.02 21.95 48.76
CA SER A 177 -40.36 22.22 48.18
C SER A 177 -40.42 23.50 47.31
N ALA A 178 -41.50 23.69 46.54
CA ALA A 178 -41.92 24.94 45.86
C ALA A 178 -42.67 25.90 46.85
N PRO A 179 -43.38 27.03 46.48
CA PRO A 179 -43.69 27.58 45.14
C PRO A 179 -43.73 29.14 44.99
N ARG A 180 -44.06 29.63 43.77
CA ARG A 180 -45.14 30.62 43.51
C ARG A 180 -45.54 30.63 42.01
N LEU A 181 -46.70 31.20 41.69
CA LEU A 181 -47.45 30.91 40.45
C LEU A 181 -48.17 32.16 39.87
N LYS A 182 -48.74 32.02 38.66
CA LYS A 182 -49.45 33.02 37.81
C LYS A 182 -48.50 33.92 37.01
N SER A 183 -48.67 34.17 35.71
CA SER A 183 -49.72 33.81 34.71
C SER A 183 -49.17 34.13 33.29
N ASN A 184 -49.69 33.68 32.13
CA ASN A 184 -50.96 32.99 31.79
C ASN A 184 -50.83 32.13 30.50
N HIS A 185 -51.95 31.59 29.98
CA HIS A 185 -52.09 31.02 28.62
C HIS A 185 -52.46 32.13 27.57
N SER A 186 -52.51 31.94 26.23
CA SER A 186 -52.84 30.72 25.46
C SER A 186 -52.48 30.73 23.95
N LEU A 187 -52.32 29.52 23.38
CA LEU A 187 -52.60 29.02 22.00
C LEU A 187 -52.29 29.84 20.71
N CYS A 188 -51.30 29.32 19.95
CA CYS A 188 -51.37 28.74 18.58
C CYS A 188 -52.03 29.43 17.35
N TYR A 189 -51.48 29.05 16.18
CA TYR A 189 -51.83 29.38 14.78
C TYR A 189 -51.54 30.82 14.30
N GLY A 190 -51.22 30.97 13.01
CA GLY A 190 -50.73 32.22 12.42
C GLY A 190 -51.10 32.40 10.94
N ALA A 191 -50.76 33.56 10.37
CA ALA A 191 -51.12 33.94 9.00
C ALA A 191 -50.12 34.94 8.37
N ALA A 192 -50.35 35.21 7.09
CA ALA A 192 -49.50 35.84 6.07
C ALA A 192 -48.86 37.24 6.34
N ALA A 193 -47.88 37.49 5.48
CA ALA A 193 -47.09 38.71 5.22
C ALA A 193 -47.79 40.08 5.24
N SER A 194 -47.00 41.13 5.53
CA SER A 194 -47.11 42.47 4.94
C SER A 194 -45.77 43.25 5.05
N ALA A 195 -45.63 44.34 4.30
CA ALA A 195 -44.39 45.12 4.15
C ALA A 195 -44.20 46.24 5.19
N VAL A 196 -42.98 46.79 5.27
CA VAL A 196 -42.56 47.95 6.08
C VAL A 196 -41.78 48.92 5.17
N PRO A 197 -41.92 50.26 5.29
CA PRO A 197 -41.66 51.18 4.16
C PRO A 197 -40.24 51.77 4.09
N ALA A 198 -39.96 52.44 2.96
CA ALA A 198 -38.70 53.11 2.66
C ALA A 198 -38.50 54.44 3.43
N VAL A 199 -37.23 54.82 3.61
CA VAL A 199 -36.78 56.14 4.10
C VAL A 199 -35.78 56.72 3.10
N ALA A 200 -35.84 58.03 2.84
CA ALA A 200 -35.10 58.69 1.77
C ALA A 200 -33.62 58.97 2.11
N HIS A 201 -32.79 59.10 1.07
CA HIS A 201 -31.36 59.35 1.17
C HIS A 201 -30.99 60.63 1.92
N ARG A 202 -29.95 60.54 2.76
CA ARG A 202 -28.93 61.59 2.86
C ARG A 202 -27.70 61.16 2.06
N THR A 203 -27.19 62.07 1.24
CA THR A 203 -25.90 61.93 0.58
C THR A 203 -24.83 62.64 1.41
N ASP A 204 -24.04 61.88 2.15
CA ASP A 204 -22.69 62.28 2.52
C ASP A 204 -21.72 61.27 1.89
N ASN A 205 -20.60 61.77 1.37
CA ASN A 205 -19.82 61.08 0.35
C ASN A 205 -18.44 60.68 0.88
N ASP A 206 -18.42 59.65 1.72
CA ASP A 206 -17.22 58.90 2.07
C ASP A 206 -17.52 57.39 1.91
N GLN A 207 -17.32 56.89 0.70
CA GLN A 207 -17.09 55.46 0.48
C GLN A 207 -15.62 55.19 0.79
N ASP A 208 -15.33 54.70 1.99
CA ASP A 208 -14.10 53.95 2.24
C ASP A 208 -14.32 52.54 1.65
N PRO A 209 -13.71 52.18 0.51
CA PRO A 209 -13.95 50.89 -0.09
C PRO A 209 -13.28 49.83 0.78
N MET A 210 -14.08 48.88 1.28
CA MET A 210 -13.55 47.59 1.74
C MET A 210 -12.91 46.88 0.54
N THR A 211 -11.65 47.22 0.25
CA THR A 211 -10.87 46.59 -0.80
C THR A 211 -10.65 45.14 -0.43
N GLU A 212 -11.35 44.25 -1.14
CA GLU A 212 -10.96 42.86 -1.24
C GLU A 212 -9.54 42.82 -1.80
N HIS A 213 -8.56 42.76 -0.90
CA HIS A 213 -7.16 42.51 -1.23
C HIS A 213 -7.02 41.05 -1.63
N THR A 214 -7.52 40.74 -2.83
CA THR A 214 -7.35 39.46 -3.50
C THR A 214 -5.87 39.10 -3.47
N LEU A 215 -5.53 38.07 -2.68
CA LEU A 215 -4.15 37.64 -2.47
C LEU A 215 -3.59 37.14 -3.80
N ALA A 216 -2.88 38.03 -4.50
CA ALA A 216 -2.28 37.79 -5.80
C ALA A 216 -1.01 36.94 -5.63
N LEU A 217 -1.22 35.65 -5.33
CA LEU A 217 -0.16 34.66 -5.15
C LEU A 217 0.77 34.67 -6.37
N ALA A 218 2.07 34.81 -6.11
CA ALA A 218 3.13 34.89 -7.12
C ALA A 218 3.02 36.04 -8.13
N ALA A 219 2.36 37.16 -7.81
CA ALA A 219 2.28 38.34 -8.68
C ALA A 219 3.64 38.96 -9.06
N ASP A 220 4.69 38.74 -8.25
CA ASP A 220 6.07 39.16 -8.55
C ASP A 220 6.76 38.32 -9.65
N PHE A 221 6.12 37.24 -10.11
CA PHE A 221 6.63 36.36 -11.16
C PHE A 221 5.88 36.60 -12.49
N PRO A 222 6.57 36.58 -13.64
CA PRO A 222 5.91 36.61 -14.94
C PRO A 222 5.06 35.33 -15.12
N ALA A 223 3.88 35.47 -15.70
CA ALA A 223 2.99 34.34 -15.98
C ALA A 223 3.64 33.37 -16.99
N ALA A 224 4.07 32.22 -16.51
CA ALA A 224 4.65 31.16 -17.34
C ALA A 224 3.54 30.35 -18.05
N THR A 225 3.72 30.09 -19.34
CA THR A 225 2.79 29.26 -20.13
C THR A 225 3.17 27.78 -20.12
N GLN A 226 2.26 26.93 -20.58
CA GLN A 226 2.55 25.51 -20.84
C GLN A 226 3.62 25.34 -21.94
N GLU A 227 3.72 26.28 -22.88
CA GLU A 227 4.74 26.29 -23.93
C GLU A 227 6.14 26.60 -23.36
N ASP A 228 6.26 27.57 -22.44
CA ASP A 228 7.51 27.88 -21.74
C ASP A 228 8.02 26.68 -20.95
N TRP A 229 7.11 26.02 -20.22
CA TRP A 229 7.41 24.78 -19.49
C TRP A 229 7.86 23.66 -20.43
N LEU A 230 7.14 23.42 -21.54
CA LEU A 230 7.47 22.38 -22.51
C LEU A 230 8.82 22.66 -23.20
N ALA A 231 9.16 23.92 -23.43
CA ALA A 231 10.47 24.32 -23.96
C ALA A 231 11.61 23.99 -22.99
N GLN A 232 11.45 24.24 -21.69
CA GLN A 232 12.46 23.84 -20.69
C GLN A 232 12.56 22.31 -20.55
N VAL A 233 11.43 21.59 -20.57
CA VAL A 233 11.45 20.11 -20.54
C VAL A 233 12.12 19.54 -21.77
N THR A 234 11.80 20.03 -22.97
CA THR A 234 12.41 19.59 -24.23
C THR A 234 13.93 19.81 -24.24
N LYS A 235 14.38 20.95 -23.69
CA LYS A 235 15.79 21.28 -23.48
C LYS A 235 16.45 20.33 -22.47
N ALA A 236 15.81 20.05 -21.34
CA ALA A 236 16.31 19.13 -20.31
C ALA A 236 16.38 17.67 -20.79
N LEU A 237 15.48 17.26 -21.67
CA LEU A 237 15.46 15.93 -22.29
C LEU A 237 16.57 15.71 -23.32
N ASN A 238 17.27 16.75 -23.77
CA ASN A 238 18.40 16.69 -24.71
C ASN A 238 18.13 15.79 -25.95
N GLY A 239 16.95 15.96 -26.57
CA GLY A 239 16.52 15.18 -27.73
C GLY A 239 15.84 13.83 -27.44
N ALA A 240 15.71 13.42 -26.17
CA ALA A 240 14.92 12.24 -25.82
C ALA A 240 13.40 12.50 -26.00
N PRO A 241 12.61 11.56 -26.57
CA PRO A 241 11.18 11.79 -26.79
C PRO A 241 10.37 11.94 -25.50
N PHE A 242 9.61 13.03 -25.40
CA PHE A 242 8.76 13.38 -24.25
C PHE A 242 7.84 12.23 -23.81
N ASP A 243 7.04 11.67 -24.72
CA ASP A 243 6.10 10.57 -24.46
C ASP A 243 6.74 9.27 -23.93
N LYS A 244 8.08 9.14 -24.05
CA LYS A 244 8.86 7.98 -23.59
C LYS A 244 9.65 8.26 -22.32
N LYS A 245 9.56 9.48 -21.77
CA LYS A 245 10.38 9.95 -20.63
C LYS A 245 9.59 10.66 -19.54
N MET A 246 8.53 11.37 -19.89
CA MET A 246 7.75 12.20 -18.96
C MET A 246 6.34 11.67 -18.71
N VAL A 247 5.81 10.83 -19.60
CA VAL A 247 4.44 10.29 -19.51
C VAL A 247 4.49 8.89 -18.90
N THR A 248 3.88 8.72 -17.73
CA THR A 248 3.77 7.41 -17.06
C THR A 248 2.56 6.67 -17.59
N ARG A 249 2.73 5.42 -18.01
CA ARG A 249 1.62 4.53 -18.42
C ARG A 249 1.30 3.57 -17.29
N THR A 250 0.03 3.47 -16.94
CA THR A 250 -0.42 2.71 -15.76
C THR A 250 -0.95 1.32 -16.16
N TYR A 251 -1.15 0.42 -15.19
CA TYR A 251 -1.67 -0.94 -15.43
C TYR A 251 -3.15 -0.94 -15.84
N GLU A 252 -3.88 0.09 -15.45
CA GLU A 252 -5.30 0.31 -15.70
C GLU A 252 -5.57 0.50 -17.20
N GLY A 253 -4.61 1.08 -17.93
CA GLY A 253 -4.63 1.31 -19.38
C GLY A 253 -4.44 2.78 -19.81
N PHE A 254 -4.51 3.73 -18.87
CA PHE A 254 -4.39 5.17 -19.15
C PHE A 254 -2.96 5.71 -18.93
N ALA A 255 -2.80 7.02 -19.13
CA ALA A 255 -1.54 7.73 -19.02
C ALA A 255 -1.64 8.91 -18.04
N ILE A 256 -0.68 8.98 -17.12
CA ILE A 256 -0.48 10.09 -16.19
C ILE A 256 0.49 11.08 -16.85
N GLN A 257 0.09 12.35 -16.89
CA GLN A 257 0.90 13.44 -17.44
C GLN A 257 1.88 14.01 -16.40
N PRO A 258 3.04 14.53 -16.81
CA PRO A 258 4.01 15.17 -15.92
C PRO A 258 3.56 16.55 -15.39
N LEU A 259 2.50 17.12 -15.97
CA LEU A 259 1.89 18.38 -15.58
C LEU A 259 0.39 18.31 -15.89
N TYR A 260 -0.43 18.82 -14.97
CA TYR A 260 -1.87 19.06 -15.14
C TYR A 260 -2.15 20.54 -14.85
N THR A 261 -3.19 21.06 -15.49
CA THR A 261 -3.51 22.49 -15.57
C THR A 261 -5.02 22.73 -15.45
N ARG A 262 -5.46 24.00 -15.45
CA ARG A 262 -6.90 24.35 -15.54
C ARG A 262 -7.57 23.81 -16.82
N ALA A 263 -6.83 23.51 -17.88
CA ALA A 263 -7.41 22.89 -19.08
C ALA A 263 -7.84 21.42 -18.87
N ASP A 264 -7.27 20.75 -17.86
CA ASP A 264 -7.49 19.33 -17.60
C ASP A 264 -8.71 19.06 -16.69
N TRP A 265 -9.21 20.06 -15.96
CA TRP A 265 -10.39 19.93 -15.09
C TRP A 265 -11.34 21.15 -15.16
N PRO A 266 -12.65 20.96 -15.41
CA PRO A 266 -13.63 22.04 -15.49
C PRO A 266 -14.02 22.56 -14.10
N GLY A 267 -13.10 23.30 -13.45
CA GLY A 267 -13.27 23.79 -12.08
C GLY A 267 -14.50 24.67 -11.85
N ASP A 268 -14.95 25.41 -12.86
CA ASP A 268 -16.11 26.32 -12.76
C ASP A 268 -17.46 25.60 -12.57
N GLN A 269 -17.51 24.27 -12.80
CA GLN A 269 -18.68 23.41 -12.60
C GLN A 269 -18.40 22.24 -11.62
N ASP A 270 -17.26 22.25 -10.93
CA ASP A 270 -16.57 21.11 -10.32
C ASP A 270 -17.40 19.81 -10.11
N PRO A 271 -17.35 18.84 -11.05
CA PRO A 271 -18.17 17.63 -11.01
C PRO A 271 -17.69 16.59 -9.97
N ALA A 272 -16.78 16.98 -9.05
CA ALA A 272 -16.53 16.27 -7.79
C ALA A 272 -17.60 16.59 -6.73
N GLY A 273 -18.25 17.76 -6.79
CA GLY A 273 -19.28 18.22 -5.85
C GLY A 273 -18.74 18.69 -4.50
N PHE A 274 -19.63 18.87 -3.52
CA PHE A 274 -19.31 19.23 -2.13
C PHE A 274 -19.27 17.97 -1.22
N PRO A 275 -18.50 17.98 -0.11
CA PRO A 275 -18.52 16.89 0.86
C PRO A 275 -19.91 16.74 1.48
N GLY A 276 -20.39 15.50 1.62
CA GLY A 276 -21.73 15.21 2.16
C GLY A 276 -22.91 15.44 1.21
N ALA A 277 -22.67 15.74 -0.07
CA ALA A 277 -23.68 15.83 -1.13
C ALA A 277 -23.32 14.91 -2.31
N THR A 278 -24.28 14.57 -3.18
CA THR A 278 -23.99 13.75 -4.39
C THR A 278 -22.96 14.46 -5.27
N PRO A 279 -21.94 13.76 -5.81
CA PRO A 279 -21.72 12.31 -5.80
C PRO A 279 -20.74 11.81 -4.71
N PHE A 280 -20.60 12.51 -3.58
CA PHE A 280 -19.81 12.13 -2.40
C PHE A 280 -18.30 11.91 -2.64
N THR A 281 -17.77 12.37 -3.78
CA THR A 281 -16.33 12.30 -4.13
C THR A 281 -15.46 12.82 -2.99
N ARG A 282 -15.81 14.01 -2.48
CA ARG A 282 -15.12 14.73 -1.40
C ARG A 282 -15.41 14.19 0.01
N GLY A 283 -16.23 13.15 0.16
CA GLY A 283 -16.55 12.53 1.46
C GLY A 283 -18.05 12.30 1.66
N ALA A 284 -18.37 11.32 2.52
CA ALA A 284 -19.74 10.89 2.82
C ALA A 284 -20.52 11.90 3.70
N THR A 285 -19.83 12.75 4.44
CA THR A 285 -20.42 13.77 5.34
C THR A 285 -19.77 15.14 5.11
N ALA A 286 -20.49 16.22 5.41
CA ALA A 286 -20.01 17.59 5.20
C ALA A 286 -18.78 17.96 6.07
N THR A 287 -18.62 17.32 7.24
CA THR A 287 -17.47 17.51 8.13
C THR A 287 -16.34 16.50 7.90
N GLY A 288 -16.57 15.44 7.11
CA GLY A 288 -15.67 14.29 7.02
C GLY A 288 -15.24 13.78 8.40
N SER A 289 -13.97 13.38 8.49
CA SER A 289 -13.24 13.05 9.72
C SER A 289 -12.72 14.28 10.49
N ALA A 290 -12.93 15.51 10.01
CA ALA A 290 -12.20 16.70 10.48
C ALA A 290 -12.54 17.20 11.89
N VAL A 291 -13.58 16.65 12.51
CA VAL A 291 -14.02 16.98 13.88
C VAL A 291 -13.79 15.83 14.86
N ALA A 292 -13.85 14.58 14.40
CA ALA A 292 -13.88 13.38 15.25
C ALA A 292 -12.69 12.42 15.01
N GLY A 293 -11.83 12.71 14.03
CA GLY A 293 -10.86 11.75 13.51
C GLY A 293 -11.52 10.71 12.60
N TRP A 294 -10.75 9.68 12.28
CA TRP A 294 -11.23 8.42 11.71
C TRP A 294 -11.09 7.31 12.77
N ASP A 295 -11.77 6.18 12.56
CA ASP A 295 -11.63 5.01 13.43
C ASP A 295 -10.25 4.36 13.22
N VAL A 296 -9.35 4.58 14.18
CA VAL A 296 -8.03 3.94 14.31
C VAL A 296 -8.23 2.50 14.74
N ARG A 297 -8.36 1.61 13.75
CA ARG A 297 -8.51 0.17 13.98
C ARG A 297 -7.16 -0.50 14.09
N GLN A 298 -7.07 -1.50 14.97
CA GLN A 298 -5.96 -2.45 15.00
C GLN A 298 -6.48 -3.87 14.83
N ASP A 299 -5.88 -4.60 13.89
CA ASP A 299 -6.15 -6.02 13.66
C ASP A 299 -5.42 -6.87 14.70
N VAL A 300 -6.13 -7.84 15.25
CA VAL A 300 -5.65 -8.75 16.29
C VAL A 300 -5.55 -10.14 15.69
N THR A 301 -4.32 -10.64 15.61
CA THR A 301 -3.97 -11.84 14.83
C THR A 301 -3.26 -12.93 15.63
N HIS A 302 -2.96 -12.68 16.91
CA HIS A 302 -2.25 -13.64 17.76
C HIS A 302 -3.14 -14.89 18.02
N PRO A 303 -2.64 -16.12 17.80
CA PRO A 303 -3.44 -17.35 17.80
C PRO A 303 -4.13 -17.69 19.13
N ASP A 304 -3.46 -17.49 20.27
CA ASP A 304 -4.06 -17.68 21.61
C ASP A 304 -5.00 -16.50 21.97
N PRO A 305 -6.32 -16.74 22.20
CA PRO A 305 -7.25 -15.72 22.67
C PRO A 305 -6.82 -15.00 23.96
N ALA A 306 -6.14 -15.69 24.89
CA ALA A 306 -5.73 -15.13 26.18
C ALA A 306 -4.46 -14.27 26.11
N VAL A 307 -3.68 -14.37 25.04
CA VAL A 307 -2.61 -13.42 24.73
C VAL A 307 -3.17 -12.29 23.85
N ALA A 308 -4.00 -12.63 22.86
CA ALA A 308 -4.71 -11.66 22.03
C ALA A 308 -5.56 -10.67 22.85
N ASN A 309 -6.17 -11.09 23.97
CA ASN A 309 -6.84 -10.19 24.91
C ASN A 309 -5.93 -9.10 25.51
N LYS A 310 -4.71 -9.46 25.89
CA LYS A 310 -3.72 -8.51 26.44
C LYS A 310 -3.30 -7.50 25.37
N ILE A 311 -3.23 -7.95 24.11
CA ILE A 311 -3.00 -7.08 22.95
C ILE A 311 -4.20 -6.14 22.77
N VAL A 312 -5.44 -6.65 22.71
CA VAL A 312 -6.67 -5.84 22.61
C VAL A 312 -6.70 -4.72 23.65
N LEU A 313 -6.51 -5.05 24.93
CA LEU A 313 -6.52 -4.07 26.01
C LEU A 313 -5.39 -3.04 25.86
N SER A 314 -4.16 -3.49 25.57
CA SER A 314 -3.00 -2.64 25.33
C SER A 314 -3.20 -1.68 24.14
N GLU A 315 -3.80 -2.12 23.04
CA GLU A 315 -4.04 -1.28 21.86
C GLU A 315 -5.09 -0.21 22.13
N LEU A 316 -6.21 -0.58 22.79
CA LEU A 316 -7.26 0.35 23.19
C LEU A 316 -6.76 1.38 24.23
N GLU A 317 -6.02 0.94 25.26
CA GLU A 317 -5.39 1.83 26.26
C GLU A 317 -4.36 2.81 25.66
N ARG A 318 -3.84 2.52 24.46
CA ARG A 318 -2.81 3.31 23.76
C ARG A 318 -3.34 4.08 22.54
N GLY A 319 -4.66 4.18 22.37
CA GLY A 319 -5.30 5.06 21.38
C GLY A 319 -5.88 4.40 20.13
N ALA A 320 -6.06 3.07 20.11
CA ALA A 320 -6.94 2.44 19.12
C ALA A 320 -8.41 2.67 19.50
N THR A 321 -9.28 2.94 18.53
CA THR A 321 -10.71 3.17 18.76
C THR A 321 -11.57 1.93 18.57
N SER A 322 -11.11 0.98 17.73
CA SER A 322 -11.77 -0.31 17.50
C SER A 322 -10.76 -1.43 17.27
N VAL A 323 -11.23 -2.68 17.33
CA VAL A 323 -10.41 -3.87 17.05
C VAL A 323 -10.99 -4.74 15.93
N GLY A 324 -10.10 -5.15 15.02
CA GLY A 324 -10.35 -6.17 14.01
C GLY A 324 -10.04 -7.55 14.55
N VAL A 325 -11.04 -8.40 14.74
CA VAL A 325 -10.86 -9.79 15.18
C VAL A 325 -10.75 -10.68 13.96
N ARG A 326 -9.52 -10.92 13.52
CA ARG A 326 -9.18 -11.83 12.42
C ARG A 326 -9.18 -13.25 12.95
N LEU A 327 -10.14 -14.08 12.52
CA LEU A 327 -10.13 -15.51 12.85
C LEU A 327 -8.94 -16.19 12.16
N ASP A 328 -8.46 -17.28 12.73
CA ASP A 328 -7.45 -18.15 12.09
C ASP A 328 -7.95 -18.77 10.78
N LEU A 329 -7.05 -19.25 9.93
CA LEU A 329 -7.42 -19.85 8.64
C LEU A 329 -8.44 -20.99 8.79
N ALA A 330 -8.36 -21.80 9.86
CA ALA A 330 -9.35 -22.83 10.17
C ALA A 330 -10.75 -22.23 10.38
N GLY A 331 -10.87 -21.22 11.24
CA GLY A 331 -12.13 -20.50 11.44
C GLY A 331 -12.62 -19.81 10.17
N ARG A 332 -11.73 -19.19 9.38
CA ARG A 332 -12.09 -18.50 8.12
C ARG A 332 -12.62 -19.44 7.02
N VAL A 333 -12.33 -20.76 7.08
CA VAL A 333 -12.94 -21.79 6.21
C VAL A 333 -14.11 -22.56 6.87
N GLY A 334 -14.47 -22.22 8.12
CA GLY A 334 -15.60 -22.83 8.83
C GLY A 334 -15.30 -24.15 9.53
N LEU A 335 -14.04 -24.39 9.91
CA LEU A 335 -13.62 -25.55 10.69
C LEU A 335 -13.36 -25.18 12.16
N ASP A 336 -13.63 -26.12 13.07
CA ASP A 336 -13.11 -26.04 14.44
C ASP A 336 -11.60 -26.31 14.44
N SER A 337 -10.83 -25.62 15.28
CA SER A 337 -9.36 -25.65 15.23
C SER A 337 -8.71 -26.98 15.64
N ASP A 338 -9.48 -27.95 16.15
CA ASP A 338 -9.06 -29.34 16.41
C ASP A 338 -9.45 -30.33 15.29
N ALA A 339 -10.25 -29.92 14.30
CA ALA A 339 -10.67 -30.79 13.20
C ALA A 339 -9.46 -31.27 12.37
N THR A 340 -9.50 -32.50 11.85
CA THR A 340 -8.36 -33.10 11.12
C THR A 340 -7.94 -32.27 9.91
N ALA A 341 -8.91 -31.73 9.15
CA ALA A 341 -8.67 -30.89 7.98
C ALA A 341 -8.12 -29.47 8.31
N ALA A 342 -8.08 -29.10 9.59
CA ALA A 342 -7.55 -27.83 10.07
C ALA A 342 -6.10 -27.93 10.62
N ALA A 343 -5.42 -29.06 10.43
CA ALA A 343 -4.09 -29.32 11.03
C ALA A 343 -3.07 -28.20 10.73
N ASP A 344 -2.99 -27.78 9.46
CA ASP A 344 -2.06 -26.75 8.98
C ASP A 344 -2.70 -25.34 8.92
N LEU A 345 -3.95 -25.21 9.40
CA LEU A 345 -4.75 -23.97 9.35
C LEU A 345 -5.05 -23.39 10.74
N ALA A 346 -4.93 -24.19 11.79
CA ALA A 346 -5.27 -23.83 13.16
C ALA A 346 -4.26 -22.83 13.75
N GLY A 347 -4.73 -21.64 14.12
CA GLY A 347 -3.90 -20.53 14.61
C GLY A 347 -3.02 -19.89 13.53
N ALA A 348 -3.17 -20.26 12.26
CA ALA A 348 -2.48 -19.59 11.16
C ALA A 348 -3.19 -18.27 10.82
N GLU A 349 -2.43 -17.17 10.77
CA GLU A 349 -2.87 -15.82 10.38
C GLU A 349 -4.07 -15.25 11.17
N GLY A 350 -4.34 -15.70 12.40
CA GLY A 350 -5.47 -15.19 13.18
C GLY A 350 -5.71 -15.91 14.51
N VAL A 351 -6.69 -15.40 15.26
CA VAL A 351 -7.07 -15.91 16.58
C VAL A 351 -7.94 -17.18 16.46
N MET A 352 -7.65 -18.22 17.24
CA MET A 352 -8.48 -19.44 17.29
C MET A 352 -9.79 -19.21 18.04
N ILE A 353 -10.85 -18.80 17.33
CA ILE A 353 -12.20 -18.62 17.88
C ILE A 353 -13.11 -19.79 17.46
N GLY A 354 -13.02 -20.90 18.21
CA GLY A 354 -13.84 -22.09 17.98
C GLY A 354 -15.20 -22.09 18.68
N SER A 355 -15.44 -21.19 19.64
CA SER A 355 -16.70 -21.11 20.39
C SER A 355 -16.92 -19.73 21.04
N LEU A 356 -18.11 -19.54 21.59
CA LEU A 356 -18.50 -18.36 22.36
C LEU A 356 -17.61 -18.09 23.60
N SER A 357 -16.93 -19.11 24.12
CA SER A 357 -15.99 -19.01 25.25
C SER A 357 -14.61 -18.48 24.84
N ASP A 358 -14.20 -18.70 23.59
CA ASP A 358 -12.96 -18.10 23.05
C ASP A 358 -13.13 -16.59 22.89
N LEU A 359 -14.30 -16.16 22.43
CA LEU A 359 -14.61 -14.75 22.23
C LEU A 359 -14.77 -13.98 23.56
N GLU A 360 -15.22 -14.64 24.64
CA GLU A 360 -15.10 -14.09 26.01
C GLU A 360 -13.66 -13.91 26.42
N THR A 361 -12.82 -14.91 26.17
CA THR A 361 -11.41 -14.89 26.57
C THR A 361 -10.69 -13.75 25.85
N LEU A 362 -10.94 -13.59 24.54
CA LEU A 362 -10.42 -12.49 23.72
C LEU A 362 -10.93 -11.10 24.16
N LEU A 363 -12.22 -10.98 24.53
CA LEU A 363 -12.88 -9.70 24.83
C LEU A 363 -13.20 -9.52 26.33
N ALA A 364 -12.38 -10.13 27.19
CA ALA A 364 -12.39 -9.92 28.63
C ALA A 364 -11.93 -8.48 28.95
N GLY A 365 -12.63 -7.80 29.86
CA GLY A 365 -12.36 -6.38 30.19
C GLY A 365 -12.78 -5.35 29.13
N VAL A 366 -13.14 -5.77 27.91
CA VAL A 366 -13.54 -4.85 26.83
C VAL A 366 -15.00 -4.40 26.97
N TYR A 367 -15.21 -3.09 26.91
CA TYR A 367 -16.50 -2.40 26.87
C TYR A 367 -16.99 -2.28 25.40
N LEU A 368 -17.84 -3.23 24.98
CA LEU A 368 -18.29 -3.40 23.58
C LEU A 368 -19.35 -2.37 23.14
N GLU A 369 -19.78 -1.52 24.06
CA GLU A 369 -20.69 -0.38 23.87
C GLU A 369 -19.95 0.92 23.51
N ILE A 370 -18.62 0.96 23.67
CA ILE A 370 -17.75 2.10 23.30
C ILE A 370 -16.58 1.72 22.37
N ALA A 371 -16.07 0.49 22.44
CA ALA A 371 -15.02 -0.03 21.54
C ALA A 371 -15.64 -1.02 20.53
N PRO A 372 -15.84 -0.63 19.26
CA PRO A 372 -16.41 -1.51 18.24
C PRO A 372 -15.52 -2.73 17.98
N VAL A 373 -16.17 -3.86 17.70
CA VAL A 373 -15.50 -5.09 17.23
C VAL A 373 -15.93 -5.40 15.79
N SER A 374 -14.98 -5.44 14.86
CA SER A 374 -15.24 -5.92 13.50
C SER A 374 -14.62 -7.30 13.30
N LEU A 375 -15.36 -8.25 12.73
CA LEU A 375 -14.87 -9.61 12.51
C LEU A 375 -14.16 -9.73 11.15
N GLU A 376 -13.24 -10.69 11.01
CA GLU A 376 -12.89 -11.25 9.70
C GLU A 376 -12.95 -12.78 9.80
N ALA A 377 -14.11 -13.33 9.41
CA ALA A 377 -14.50 -14.73 9.60
C ALA A 377 -14.65 -15.53 8.29
N GLY A 378 -14.35 -14.92 7.14
CA GLY A 378 -14.41 -15.59 5.83
C GLY A 378 -15.74 -16.29 5.57
N ALA A 379 -15.68 -17.58 5.25
CA ALA A 379 -16.85 -18.42 4.98
C ALA A 379 -17.71 -18.71 6.23
N ALA A 380 -17.20 -18.49 7.44
CA ALA A 380 -17.91 -18.69 8.71
C ALA A 380 -18.67 -17.45 9.21
N PHE A 381 -18.91 -16.45 8.34
CA PHE A 381 -19.45 -15.14 8.70
C PHE A 381 -20.68 -15.17 9.62
N GLU A 382 -21.72 -15.95 9.31
CA GLU A 382 -22.94 -15.99 10.13
C GLU A 382 -22.72 -16.71 11.47
N ALA A 383 -21.88 -17.75 11.49
CA ALA A 383 -21.51 -18.44 12.73
C ALA A 383 -20.73 -17.48 13.67
N ALA A 384 -19.75 -16.74 13.15
CA ALA A 384 -18.98 -15.78 13.92
C ALA A 384 -19.84 -14.56 14.35
N ALA A 385 -20.77 -14.10 13.51
CA ALA A 385 -21.76 -13.09 13.87
C ALA A 385 -22.65 -13.55 15.04
N ALA A 386 -23.10 -14.80 15.02
CA ALA A 386 -23.86 -15.40 16.10
C ALA A 386 -23.05 -15.49 17.41
N LEU A 387 -21.74 -15.79 17.35
CA LEU A 387 -20.86 -15.73 18.53
C LEU A 387 -20.77 -14.31 19.11
N LEU A 388 -20.61 -13.28 18.28
CA LEU A 388 -20.49 -11.89 18.74
C LEU A 388 -21.81 -11.36 19.32
N ALA A 389 -22.94 -11.62 18.67
CA ALA A 389 -24.26 -11.23 19.18
C ALA A 389 -24.62 -11.99 20.48
N ALA A 390 -24.31 -13.28 20.59
CA ALA A 390 -24.46 -14.04 21.83
C ALA A 390 -23.57 -13.50 22.97
N LEU A 391 -22.40 -12.94 22.66
CA LEU A 391 -21.57 -12.25 23.66
C LEU A 391 -22.22 -10.95 24.15
N TRP A 392 -22.83 -10.16 23.26
CA TRP A 392 -23.58 -8.97 23.65
C TRP A 392 -24.78 -9.31 24.54
N GLU A 393 -25.61 -10.29 24.15
CA GLU A 393 -26.77 -10.73 24.94
C GLU A 393 -26.38 -11.20 26.35
N ARG A 394 -25.33 -12.03 26.46
CA ARG A 394 -24.86 -12.55 27.75
C ARG A 394 -24.12 -11.52 28.61
N LYS A 395 -23.49 -10.50 28.02
CA LYS A 395 -23.01 -9.31 28.74
C LYS A 395 -24.15 -8.35 29.12
N GLY A 396 -25.40 -8.59 28.68
CA GLY A 396 -26.55 -7.73 28.94
C GLY A 396 -26.55 -6.41 28.15
N ILE A 397 -25.80 -6.36 27.04
CA ILE A 397 -25.65 -5.15 26.23
C ILE A 397 -26.90 -4.95 25.37
N ALA A 398 -27.61 -3.84 25.61
CA ALA A 398 -28.81 -3.49 24.85
C ALA A 398 -28.50 -3.30 23.35
N ALA A 399 -29.42 -3.70 22.48
CA ALA A 399 -29.15 -3.75 21.04
C ALA A 399 -28.90 -2.38 20.38
N GLY A 400 -29.45 -1.30 20.96
CA GLY A 400 -29.13 0.08 20.57
C GLY A 400 -27.80 0.62 21.11
N ALA A 401 -27.12 -0.11 22.00
CA ALA A 401 -25.82 0.24 22.57
C ALA A 401 -24.64 -0.52 21.92
N ALA A 402 -24.86 -1.76 21.48
CA ALA A 402 -23.85 -2.60 20.84
C ALA A 402 -23.16 -1.92 19.64
N LEU A 403 -21.85 -2.12 19.51
CA LEU A 403 -21.03 -1.61 18.41
C LEU A 403 -20.20 -2.72 17.77
N GLY A 404 -20.22 -2.78 16.44
CA GLY A 404 -19.39 -3.72 15.69
C GLY A 404 -19.79 -3.88 14.23
N ALA A 405 -19.12 -4.81 13.56
CA ALA A 405 -19.42 -5.19 12.18
C ALA A 405 -19.19 -6.70 11.99
N PHE A 406 -20.17 -7.39 11.42
CA PHE A 406 -20.08 -8.84 11.17
C PHE A 406 -19.28 -9.18 9.91
N ASN A 407 -19.13 -8.21 8.99
CA ASN A 407 -18.28 -8.30 7.81
C ASN A 407 -18.49 -9.55 6.95
N ALA A 408 -19.75 -9.93 6.71
CA ALA A 408 -20.09 -11.01 5.81
C ALA A 408 -19.65 -10.69 4.38
N ASP A 409 -18.74 -11.51 3.84
CA ASP A 409 -18.22 -11.40 2.48
C ASP A 409 -17.99 -12.81 1.85
N PRO A 410 -19.06 -13.60 1.60
CA PRO A 410 -18.93 -14.96 1.07
C PRO A 410 -18.32 -15.02 -0.34
N LEU A 411 -18.52 -14.00 -1.18
CA LEU A 411 -17.88 -13.94 -2.50
C LEU A 411 -16.40 -13.53 -2.41
N GLY A 412 -16.03 -12.67 -1.45
CA GLY A 412 -14.62 -12.41 -1.13
C GLY A 412 -13.92 -13.67 -0.59
N ALA A 413 -14.57 -14.40 0.31
CA ALA A 413 -14.07 -15.69 0.80
C ALA A 413 -13.92 -16.71 -0.35
N LEU A 414 -14.95 -16.88 -1.19
CA LEU A 414 -14.94 -17.74 -2.37
C LEU A 414 -13.86 -17.35 -3.38
N ALA A 415 -13.60 -16.05 -3.57
CA ALA A 415 -12.54 -15.55 -4.43
C ALA A 415 -11.14 -15.93 -3.89
N THR A 416 -10.91 -15.84 -2.57
CA THR A 416 -9.63 -16.23 -1.95
C THR A 416 -9.41 -17.74 -1.90
N THR A 417 -10.42 -18.55 -1.58
CA THR A 417 -10.26 -19.99 -1.32
C THR A 417 -10.68 -20.90 -2.48
N GLY A 418 -11.49 -20.40 -3.42
CA GLY A 418 -12.16 -21.19 -4.45
C GLY A 418 -13.27 -22.11 -3.94
N VAL A 419 -13.58 -22.13 -2.63
CA VAL A 419 -14.53 -23.08 -2.01
C VAL A 419 -15.31 -22.44 -0.86
N LEU A 420 -16.63 -22.70 -0.81
CA LEU A 420 -17.50 -22.43 0.34
C LEU A 420 -18.05 -23.74 0.95
N PRO A 421 -18.33 -23.77 2.27
CA PRO A 421 -18.91 -24.93 2.98
C PRO A 421 -20.41 -25.12 2.73
N MET A 422 -21.02 -24.28 1.89
CA MET A 422 -22.42 -24.29 1.44
C MET A 422 -22.48 -23.78 -0.01
N SER A 423 -23.61 -23.92 -0.72
CA SER A 423 -23.73 -23.41 -2.10
C SER A 423 -23.59 -21.88 -2.16
N ILE A 424 -23.28 -21.33 -3.33
CA ILE A 424 -23.12 -19.88 -3.51
C ILE A 424 -24.46 -19.18 -3.29
N GLU A 425 -25.53 -19.81 -3.79
CA GLU A 425 -26.93 -19.43 -3.62
C GLU A 425 -27.31 -19.39 -2.13
N ARG A 426 -26.99 -20.45 -1.38
CA ARG A 426 -27.22 -20.53 0.07
C ARG A 426 -26.41 -19.47 0.83
N ALA A 427 -25.14 -19.27 0.48
CA ALA A 427 -24.30 -18.26 1.12
C ALA A 427 -24.84 -16.82 0.92
N LEU A 428 -25.38 -16.52 -0.27
CA LEU A 428 -26.05 -15.25 -0.55
C LEU A 428 -27.39 -15.12 0.18
N GLU A 429 -28.20 -16.18 0.26
CA GLU A 429 -29.42 -16.23 1.08
C GLU A 429 -29.11 -15.93 2.56
N ARG A 430 -28.08 -16.57 3.13
CA ARG A 430 -27.64 -16.36 4.51
C ARG A 430 -27.13 -14.94 4.75
N LEU A 431 -26.35 -14.37 3.83
CA LEU A 431 -25.93 -12.97 3.90
C LEU A 431 -27.13 -12.01 3.89
N GLY A 432 -28.11 -12.25 3.02
CA GLY A 432 -29.35 -11.46 2.98
C GLY A 432 -30.13 -11.53 4.30
N ALA A 433 -30.32 -12.75 4.82
CA ALA A 433 -31.02 -12.98 6.09
C ALA A 433 -30.30 -12.34 7.30
N LEU A 434 -28.97 -12.43 7.35
CA LEU A 434 -28.16 -11.79 8.39
C LEU A 434 -28.27 -10.26 8.32
N ALA A 435 -28.25 -9.67 7.12
CA ALA A 435 -28.42 -8.23 6.94
C ALA A 435 -29.82 -7.73 7.34
N ALA A 436 -30.87 -8.47 6.99
CA ALA A 436 -32.24 -8.16 7.40
C ALA A 436 -32.41 -8.22 8.93
N TYR A 437 -31.89 -9.27 9.57
CA TYR A 437 -31.90 -9.41 11.03
C TYR A 437 -31.08 -8.30 11.72
N THR A 438 -29.91 -7.96 11.17
CA THR A 438 -29.04 -6.90 11.71
C THR A 438 -29.70 -5.53 11.62
N ALA A 439 -30.27 -5.18 10.46
CA ALA A 439 -30.97 -3.91 10.27
C ALA A 439 -32.19 -3.75 11.19
N ALA A 440 -32.91 -4.85 11.49
CA ALA A 440 -34.07 -4.84 12.37
C ALA A 440 -33.72 -4.82 13.86
N THR A 441 -32.58 -5.40 14.26
CA THR A 441 -32.25 -5.66 15.68
C THR A 441 -31.14 -4.76 16.22
N TRP A 442 -30.07 -4.54 15.45
CA TRP A 442 -28.81 -3.94 15.91
C TRP A 442 -28.49 -2.64 15.14
N PRO A 443 -29.17 -1.52 15.43
CA PRO A 443 -29.17 -0.31 14.57
C PRO A 443 -27.82 0.42 14.45
N ARG A 444 -26.80 0.04 15.23
CA ARG A 444 -25.43 0.59 15.16
C ARG A 444 -24.40 -0.42 14.61
N VAL A 445 -24.86 -1.56 14.07
CA VAL A 445 -24.04 -2.67 13.55
C VAL A 445 -24.26 -2.82 12.04
N THR A 446 -23.21 -3.24 11.32
CA THR A 446 -23.27 -3.57 9.89
C THR A 446 -23.01 -5.05 9.63
N ALA A 447 -23.87 -5.68 8.83
CA ALA A 447 -23.77 -7.09 8.51
C ALA A 447 -22.71 -7.43 7.45
N VAL A 448 -22.54 -6.59 6.43
CA VAL A 448 -21.84 -6.94 5.19
C VAL A 448 -20.55 -6.13 5.03
N GLN A 449 -19.48 -6.80 4.58
CA GLN A 449 -18.30 -6.12 4.05
C GLN A 449 -18.14 -6.48 2.56
N VAL A 450 -17.67 -5.53 1.76
CA VAL A 450 -17.13 -5.80 0.42
C VAL A 450 -15.63 -5.53 0.47
N SER A 451 -14.82 -6.59 0.48
CA SER A 451 -13.37 -6.49 0.55
C SER A 451 -12.74 -6.35 -0.84
N GLY A 452 -11.82 -5.40 -0.98
CA GLY A 452 -10.94 -5.30 -2.14
C GLY A 452 -9.75 -6.26 -2.10
N ALA A 453 -9.41 -6.83 -0.94
CA ALA A 453 -8.19 -7.62 -0.74
C ALA A 453 -8.07 -8.85 -1.66
N PRO A 454 -9.12 -9.69 -1.86
CA PRO A 454 -9.03 -10.87 -2.73
C PRO A 454 -8.64 -10.56 -4.18
N TYR A 455 -8.96 -9.35 -4.66
CA TYR A 455 -8.64 -8.89 -6.01
C TYR A 455 -7.30 -8.13 -6.04
N HIS A 456 -7.12 -7.18 -5.12
CA HIS A 456 -5.94 -6.31 -5.03
C HIS A 456 -4.68 -7.11 -4.74
N ASP A 457 -4.67 -7.90 -3.67
CA ASP A 457 -3.52 -8.75 -3.32
C ASP A 457 -3.39 -9.94 -4.27
N GLY A 458 -4.46 -10.27 -5.01
CA GLY A 458 -4.42 -11.14 -6.19
C GLY A 458 -3.66 -10.57 -7.41
N GLY A 459 -3.20 -9.31 -7.35
CA GLY A 459 -2.42 -8.65 -8.40
C GLY A 459 -3.24 -7.76 -9.35
N ALA A 460 -4.51 -7.48 -9.05
CA ALA A 460 -5.36 -6.62 -9.87
C ALA A 460 -4.83 -5.19 -10.00
N SER A 461 -5.14 -4.54 -11.14
CA SER A 461 -5.08 -3.08 -11.25
C SER A 461 -6.11 -2.39 -10.35
N GLU A 462 -5.95 -1.10 -10.12
CA GLU A 462 -6.82 -0.37 -9.18
C GLU A 462 -8.26 -0.28 -9.73
N VAL A 463 -8.41 -0.18 -11.06
CA VAL A 463 -9.72 -0.20 -11.75
C VAL A 463 -10.35 -1.59 -11.78
N GLN A 464 -9.56 -2.66 -11.87
CA GLN A 464 -10.06 -4.04 -11.73
C GLN A 464 -10.57 -4.29 -10.30
N THR A 465 -9.83 -3.82 -9.30
CA THR A 465 -10.23 -3.90 -7.88
C THR A 465 -11.56 -3.19 -7.64
N LEU A 466 -11.70 -1.94 -8.09
CA LEU A 466 -12.96 -1.19 -7.96
C LEU A 466 -14.12 -1.85 -8.74
N ALA A 467 -13.89 -2.31 -9.97
CA ALA A 467 -14.91 -2.98 -10.77
C ALA A 467 -15.44 -4.26 -10.10
N ALA A 468 -14.53 -5.07 -9.54
CA ALA A 468 -14.86 -6.27 -8.79
C ALA A 468 -15.68 -5.94 -7.53
N MET A 469 -15.22 -4.97 -6.72
CA MET A 469 -15.94 -4.53 -5.52
C MET A 469 -17.36 -4.03 -5.84
N LEU A 470 -17.56 -3.28 -6.94
CA LEU A 470 -18.89 -2.82 -7.35
C LEU A 470 -19.81 -3.98 -7.75
N SER A 471 -19.33 -4.96 -8.51
CA SER A 471 -20.12 -6.14 -8.89
C SER A 471 -20.45 -7.02 -7.68
N THR A 472 -19.51 -7.20 -6.74
CA THR A 472 -19.76 -7.86 -5.44
C THR A 472 -20.81 -7.11 -4.61
N GLY A 473 -20.70 -5.79 -4.48
CA GLY A 473 -21.68 -4.97 -3.77
C GLY A 473 -23.07 -5.02 -4.41
N VAL A 474 -23.17 -5.07 -5.73
CA VAL A 474 -24.44 -5.25 -6.46
C VAL A 474 -25.02 -6.66 -6.27
N ALA A 475 -24.19 -7.71 -6.23
CA ALA A 475 -24.64 -9.06 -5.88
C ALA A 475 -25.21 -9.11 -4.45
N TYR A 476 -24.58 -8.43 -3.48
CA TYR A 476 -25.09 -8.32 -2.11
C TYR A 476 -26.34 -7.45 -1.99
N LEU A 477 -26.47 -6.35 -2.74
CA LEU A 477 -27.73 -5.59 -2.83
C LEU A 477 -28.87 -6.47 -3.35
N ARG A 478 -28.64 -7.29 -4.39
CA ARG A 478 -29.64 -8.26 -4.90
C ARG A 478 -30.01 -9.29 -3.84
N ALA A 479 -29.04 -9.87 -3.14
CA ALA A 479 -29.28 -10.85 -2.08
C ALA A 479 -30.07 -10.27 -0.89
N MET A 480 -29.73 -9.05 -0.46
CA MET A 480 -30.44 -8.37 0.63
C MET A 480 -31.84 -7.93 0.24
N THR A 481 -32.03 -7.31 -0.93
CA THR A 481 -33.36 -6.86 -1.39
C THR A 481 -34.30 -8.02 -1.68
N ALA A 482 -33.79 -9.21 -2.03
CA ALA A 482 -34.59 -10.44 -2.13
C ALA A 482 -35.25 -10.87 -0.80
N THR A 483 -34.74 -10.42 0.35
CA THR A 483 -35.39 -10.65 1.67
C THR A 483 -36.50 -9.65 2.01
N GLY A 484 -36.76 -8.66 1.13
CA GLY A 484 -37.74 -7.59 1.36
C GLY A 484 -37.17 -6.33 1.99
N LEU A 485 -35.85 -6.23 2.21
CA LEU A 485 -35.19 -4.96 2.54
C LEU A 485 -35.32 -3.96 1.39
N ASP A 486 -35.52 -2.68 1.70
CA ASP A 486 -35.35 -1.61 0.72
C ASP A 486 -33.87 -1.40 0.37
N ALA A 487 -33.60 -0.87 -0.82
CA ALA A 487 -32.24 -0.71 -1.33
C ALA A 487 -31.39 0.29 -0.52
N GLY A 488 -32.00 1.28 0.15
CA GLY A 488 -31.28 2.23 1.02
C GLY A 488 -30.86 1.58 2.34
N THR A 489 -31.74 0.81 2.97
CA THR A 489 -31.41 0.04 4.18
C THR A 489 -30.40 -1.07 3.88
N ALA A 490 -30.53 -1.75 2.74
CA ALA A 490 -29.52 -2.71 2.28
C ALA A 490 -28.16 -2.03 2.05
N ALA A 491 -28.11 -0.86 1.39
CA ALA A 491 -26.88 -0.10 1.21
C ALA A 491 -26.23 0.32 2.55
N ARG A 492 -27.03 0.74 3.54
CA ARG A 492 -26.57 1.09 4.90
C ARG A 492 -25.98 -0.08 5.69
N GLN A 493 -26.20 -1.34 5.26
CA GLN A 493 -25.62 -2.54 5.87
C GLN A 493 -24.26 -2.94 5.29
N ILE A 494 -23.80 -2.30 4.21
CA ILE A 494 -22.49 -2.56 3.57
C ILE A 494 -21.44 -1.56 4.05
N VAL A 495 -20.27 -2.07 4.43
CA VAL A 495 -19.01 -1.31 4.48
C VAL A 495 -18.10 -1.80 3.36
N PHE A 496 -17.47 -0.91 2.59
CA PHE A 496 -16.44 -1.30 1.63
C PHE A 496 -15.07 -1.20 2.30
N SER A 497 -14.21 -2.21 2.15
CA SER A 497 -12.85 -2.22 2.69
C SER A 497 -11.83 -2.23 1.55
N LEU A 498 -10.99 -1.19 1.49
CA LEU A 498 -10.13 -0.89 0.35
C LEU A 498 -8.64 -1.01 0.69
N PRO A 499 -7.90 -1.95 0.06
CA PRO A 499 -6.45 -2.01 0.18
C PRO A 499 -5.78 -0.80 -0.51
N LEU A 500 -4.75 -0.25 0.15
CA LEU A 500 -3.94 0.88 -0.32
C LEU A 500 -2.45 0.51 -0.36
N ASP A 501 -1.80 0.80 -1.50
CA ASP A 501 -0.35 0.69 -1.67
C ASP A 501 0.35 2.03 -1.36
N ALA A 502 1.68 2.06 -1.48
CA ALA A 502 2.51 3.26 -1.30
C ALA A 502 2.41 4.31 -2.45
N ASP A 503 1.61 4.10 -3.51
CA ASP A 503 1.20 5.18 -4.41
C ASP A 503 0.01 5.93 -3.81
N PHE A 504 0.32 6.98 -3.04
CA PHE A 504 -0.70 7.73 -2.32
C PHE A 504 -1.64 8.52 -3.23
N PHE A 505 -1.18 9.03 -4.38
CA PHE A 505 -2.06 9.77 -5.29
C PHE A 505 -3.13 8.85 -5.90
N THR A 506 -2.71 7.67 -6.35
CA THR A 506 -3.64 6.65 -6.84
C THR A 506 -4.54 6.13 -5.71
N GLY A 507 -4.02 5.92 -4.49
CA GLY A 507 -4.82 5.53 -3.33
C GLY A 507 -5.92 6.54 -2.95
N ILE A 508 -5.58 7.84 -2.91
CA ILE A 508 -6.53 8.93 -2.69
C ILE A 508 -7.61 8.94 -3.79
N ALA A 509 -7.19 8.87 -5.06
CA ALA A 509 -8.09 8.87 -6.20
C ALA A 509 -9.01 7.62 -6.24
N LYS A 510 -8.52 6.45 -5.82
CA LYS A 510 -9.26 5.18 -5.69
C LYS A 510 -10.39 5.30 -4.66
N LEU A 511 -10.13 5.90 -3.50
CA LEU A 511 -11.14 6.18 -2.46
C LEU A 511 -12.23 7.15 -2.95
N ARG A 512 -11.80 8.27 -3.57
CA ARG A 512 -12.70 9.29 -4.13
C ARG A 512 -13.57 8.72 -5.27
N ALA A 513 -12.99 7.89 -6.14
CA ALA A 513 -13.69 7.22 -7.22
C ALA A 513 -14.72 6.20 -6.69
N LEU A 514 -14.36 5.38 -5.69
CA LEU A 514 -15.27 4.38 -5.11
C LEU A 514 -16.58 5.02 -4.60
N ARG A 515 -16.49 6.15 -3.87
CA ARG A 515 -17.68 6.90 -3.41
C ARG A 515 -18.56 7.36 -4.57
N ARG A 516 -17.97 7.96 -5.59
CA ARG A 516 -18.65 8.42 -6.81
C ARG A 516 -19.36 7.29 -7.57
N LEU A 517 -18.69 6.14 -7.68
CA LEU A 517 -19.20 4.96 -8.39
C LEU A 517 -20.35 4.30 -7.62
N TRP A 518 -20.20 4.14 -6.30
CA TRP A 518 -21.25 3.54 -5.47
C TRP A 518 -22.50 4.44 -5.38
N ALA A 519 -22.33 5.75 -5.23
CA ALA A 519 -23.45 6.70 -5.30
C ALA A 519 -24.22 6.59 -6.62
N ARG A 520 -23.52 6.34 -7.75
CA ARG A 520 -24.14 6.11 -9.06
C ARG A 520 -24.85 4.75 -9.18
N VAL A 521 -24.33 3.70 -8.55
CA VAL A 521 -25.04 2.41 -8.41
C VAL A 521 -26.35 2.61 -7.64
N LEU A 522 -26.31 3.27 -6.49
CA LEU A 522 -27.49 3.50 -5.65
C LEU A 522 -28.52 4.44 -6.30
N GLU A 523 -28.07 5.47 -7.03
CA GLU A 523 -28.93 6.29 -7.89
C GLU A 523 -29.66 5.42 -8.93
N ALA A 524 -28.93 4.53 -9.61
CA ALA A 524 -29.51 3.64 -10.62
C ALA A 524 -30.48 2.60 -10.02
N CYS A 525 -30.29 2.22 -8.75
CA CYS A 525 -31.23 1.42 -7.96
C CYS A 525 -32.44 2.24 -7.41
N GLY A 526 -32.52 3.55 -7.67
CA GLY A 526 -33.63 4.40 -7.23
C GLY A 526 -33.56 4.86 -5.77
N VAL A 527 -32.42 4.69 -5.10
CA VAL A 527 -32.24 5.13 -3.70
C VAL A 527 -32.27 6.67 -3.62
N PRO A 528 -32.97 7.29 -2.66
CA PRO A 528 -32.97 8.74 -2.46
C PRO A 528 -31.57 9.28 -2.16
N GLU A 529 -31.27 10.52 -2.56
CA GLU A 529 -29.93 11.13 -2.36
C GLU A 529 -29.42 11.07 -0.91
N SER A 530 -30.29 11.31 0.08
CA SER A 530 -29.96 11.23 1.51
C SER A 530 -29.37 9.88 1.94
N ASP A 531 -29.66 8.83 1.19
CA ASP A 531 -29.37 7.43 1.54
C ASP A 531 -28.23 6.86 0.67
N ARG A 532 -27.58 7.69 -0.16
CA ARG A 532 -26.47 7.28 -1.05
C ARG A 532 -25.06 7.37 -0.45
N ALA A 533 -24.94 7.95 0.74
CA ALA A 533 -23.66 8.07 1.43
C ALA A 533 -23.12 6.68 1.85
N MET A 534 -21.92 6.32 1.38
CA MET A 534 -21.28 5.03 1.68
C MET A 534 -20.34 5.12 2.89
N ARG A 535 -20.03 3.97 3.49
CA ARG A 535 -18.95 3.83 4.50
C ARG A 535 -17.75 3.11 3.89
N VAL A 536 -16.55 3.61 4.14
CA VAL A 536 -15.30 3.10 3.58
C VAL A 536 -14.26 2.88 4.67
N ALA A 537 -13.86 1.62 4.87
CA ALA A 537 -12.63 1.27 5.56
C ALA A 537 -11.46 1.25 4.57
N ALA A 538 -10.27 1.59 5.05
CA ALA A 538 -9.02 1.43 4.30
C ALA A 538 -8.03 0.58 5.11
N THR A 539 -7.29 -0.27 4.41
CA THR A 539 -6.22 -1.10 5.01
C THR A 539 -4.96 -0.96 4.18
N THR A 540 -3.78 -0.89 4.80
CA THR A 540 -2.51 -0.91 4.06
C THR A 540 -2.29 -2.31 3.47
N ALA A 541 -2.16 -2.40 2.14
CA ALA A 541 -2.22 -3.66 1.40
C ALA A 541 -1.09 -4.64 1.77
N ALA A 542 -1.38 -5.94 1.68
CA ALA A 542 -0.40 -6.99 1.99
C ALA A 542 0.65 -7.13 0.87
N ARG A 543 0.24 -7.02 -0.41
CA ARG A 543 1.10 -7.25 -1.59
C ARG A 543 2.37 -6.39 -1.65
N MET A 544 2.38 -5.23 -0.97
CA MET A 544 3.53 -4.31 -0.96
C MET A 544 4.53 -4.56 0.18
N LEU A 545 4.22 -5.42 1.15
CA LEU A 545 5.09 -5.70 2.28
C LEU A 545 6.21 -6.68 1.87
N THR A 546 7.43 -6.40 2.31
CA THR A 546 8.61 -7.24 2.01
C THR A 546 9.10 -7.96 3.27
N ARG A 547 9.50 -9.23 3.13
CA ARG A 547 10.24 -9.98 4.16
C ARG A 547 11.69 -9.48 4.24
N ARG A 548 12.23 -9.04 3.11
CA ARG A 548 13.58 -8.46 2.95
C ARG A 548 13.54 -6.95 3.21
N ASP A 549 14.56 -6.45 3.91
CA ASP A 549 14.58 -5.12 4.55
C ASP A 549 13.20 -4.62 5.08
N PRO A 550 12.63 -5.33 6.08
CA PRO A 550 11.26 -5.06 6.56
C PRO A 550 11.10 -3.67 7.18
N TRP A 551 12.18 -2.99 7.56
CA TRP A 551 12.14 -1.61 8.06
C TRP A 551 11.59 -0.63 7.00
N VAL A 552 11.81 -0.91 5.71
CA VAL A 552 11.23 -0.12 4.61
C VAL A 552 9.69 -0.23 4.59
N ASN A 553 9.10 -1.30 5.14
CA ASN A 553 7.64 -1.41 5.27
C ASN A 553 7.06 -0.32 6.17
N MET A 554 7.79 0.22 7.16
CA MET A 554 7.33 1.37 7.96
C MET A 554 7.05 2.60 7.07
N LEU A 555 7.87 2.83 6.04
CA LEU A 555 7.66 3.90 5.08
C LEU A 555 6.46 3.58 4.17
N ARG A 556 6.37 2.35 3.67
CA ARG A 556 5.26 1.89 2.80
C ARG A 556 3.90 2.04 3.48
N THR A 557 3.76 1.55 4.72
CA THR A 557 2.51 1.61 5.48
C THR A 557 2.19 3.02 5.99
N THR A 558 3.20 3.86 6.24
CA THR A 558 2.98 5.30 6.52
C THR A 558 2.40 6.02 5.30
N VAL A 559 2.93 5.80 4.09
CA VAL A 559 2.45 6.46 2.86
C VAL A 559 1.06 5.95 2.46
N ALA A 560 0.79 4.65 2.60
CA ALA A 560 -0.55 4.09 2.40
C ALA A 560 -1.55 4.58 3.46
N GLY A 561 -1.13 4.74 4.72
CA GLY A 561 -1.94 5.33 5.80
C GLY A 561 -2.28 6.80 5.55
N PHE A 562 -1.32 7.58 5.08
CA PHE A 562 -1.53 8.96 4.63
C PHE A 562 -2.55 9.03 3.47
N ALA A 563 -2.47 8.11 2.52
CA ALA A 563 -3.44 8.01 1.42
C ALA A 563 -4.87 7.72 1.93
N GLY A 564 -5.01 6.87 2.94
CA GLY A 564 -6.29 6.57 3.60
C GLY A 564 -6.87 7.78 4.34
N ALA A 565 -6.03 8.50 5.08
CA ALA A 565 -6.41 9.71 5.80
C ALA A 565 -6.84 10.85 4.84
N VAL A 566 -6.02 11.18 3.85
CA VAL A 566 -6.31 12.24 2.85
C VAL A 566 -7.50 11.86 1.96
N GLY A 567 -7.61 10.58 1.57
CA GLY A 567 -8.74 10.07 0.79
C GLY A 567 -10.05 9.96 1.57
N GLY A 568 -10.05 10.25 2.88
CA GLY A 568 -11.25 10.27 3.73
C GLY A 568 -11.88 8.89 3.93
N ALA A 569 -11.10 7.93 4.44
CA ALA A 569 -11.65 6.69 4.97
C ALA A 569 -12.28 6.92 6.37
N ASP A 570 -13.39 6.24 6.66
CA ASP A 570 -14.08 6.29 7.96
C ASP A 570 -13.34 5.44 9.02
N THR A 571 -12.73 4.33 8.59
CA THR A 571 -11.84 3.45 9.37
C THR A 571 -10.50 3.32 8.65
N LEU A 572 -9.40 3.29 9.40
CA LEU A 572 -8.07 2.99 8.88
C LEU A 572 -7.38 1.89 9.71
N THR A 573 -6.94 0.82 9.04
CA THR A 573 -6.04 -0.20 9.58
C THR A 573 -4.66 -0.05 8.93
N VAL A 574 -3.67 0.35 9.72
CA VAL A 574 -2.25 0.29 9.34
C VAL A 574 -1.69 -1.05 9.81
N THR A 575 -1.10 -1.80 8.89
CA THR A 575 -0.47 -3.10 9.16
C THR A 575 0.93 -2.90 9.76
N PRO A 576 1.34 -3.70 10.78
CA PRO A 576 2.70 -3.69 11.30
C PRO A 576 3.76 -4.00 10.23
N PHE A 577 4.93 -3.37 10.36
CA PHE A 577 6.01 -3.49 9.38
C PHE A 577 6.65 -4.89 9.32
N ASP A 578 6.53 -5.66 10.40
CA ASP A 578 7.04 -7.03 10.57
C ASP A 578 6.01 -8.11 10.20
N ALA A 579 4.77 -7.75 9.83
CA ALA A 579 3.69 -8.72 9.60
C ALA A 579 3.96 -9.74 8.48
N ALA A 580 4.83 -9.40 7.51
CA ALA A 580 5.29 -10.34 6.47
C ALA A 580 6.21 -11.45 7.01
N LEU A 581 6.71 -11.33 8.25
CA LEU A 581 7.63 -12.27 8.90
C LEU A 581 6.95 -13.16 9.96
N GLY A 582 5.66 -12.95 10.24
CA GLY A 582 4.91 -13.73 11.24
C GLY A 582 4.16 -12.84 12.23
N ILE A 583 4.12 -13.27 13.50
CA ILE A 583 3.37 -12.58 14.55
C ILE A 583 4.12 -11.32 15.01
N SER A 584 3.47 -10.18 14.79
CA SER A 584 4.01 -8.85 15.04
C SER A 584 4.28 -8.53 16.51
N THR A 585 5.42 -7.90 16.77
CA THR A 585 5.88 -7.46 18.10
C THR A 585 5.04 -6.31 18.68
N ASP A 586 5.12 -6.09 20.01
CA ASP A 586 4.52 -4.90 20.65
C ASP A 586 5.09 -3.59 20.09
N PHE A 587 6.37 -3.59 19.70
CA PHE A 587 7.00 -2.47 19.03
C PHE A 587 6.37 -2.20 17.66
N ALA A 588 6.22 -3.21 16.81
CA ALA A 588 5.68 -3.01 15.46
C ALA A 588 4.18 -2.63 15.45
N ARG A 589 3.37 -3.24 16.33
CA ARG A 589 1.97 -2.82 16.55
C ARG A 589 1.90 -1.37 17.06
N ARG A 590 2.73 -1.00 18.03
CA ARG A 590 2.86 0.39 18.50
C ARG A 590 3.21 1.34 17.37
N ILE A 591 4.15 0.99 16.48
CA ILE A 591 4.49 1.82 15.33
C ILE A 591 3.26 1.99 14.41
N ALA A 592 2.59 0.90 14.05
CA ALA A 592 1.42 0.93 13.16
C ALA A 592 0.27 1.80 13.69
N ARG A 593 -0.10 1.66 14.97
CA ARG A 593 -1.08 2.52 15.63
C ARG A 593 -0.60 3.97 15.73
N ASN A 594 0.64 4.21 16.16
CA ASN A 594 1.17 5.57 16.33
C ASN A 594 1.29 6.34 15.01
N VAL A 595 1.54 5.68 13.87
CA VAL A 595 1.50 6.32 12.53
C VAL A 595 0.15 7.01 12.31
N GLN A 596 -0.96 6.38 12.68
CA GLN A 596 -2.29 6.98 12.55
C GLN A 596 -2.47 8.18 13.47
N ILE A 597 -2.05 8.07 14.73
CA ILE A 597 -2.14 9.14 15.73
C ILE A 597 -1.32 10.36 15.28
N LEU A 598 -0.09 10.15 14.77
CA LEU A 598 0.76 11.22 14.22
C LEU A 598 0.14 11.89 13.00
N LEU A 599 -0.49 11.12 12.10
CA LEU A 599 -1.23 11.66 10.97
C LEU A 599 -2.44 12.50 11.42
N MET A 600 -3.16 12.08 12.46
CA MET A 600 -4.35 12.76 12.95
C MET A 600 -4.02 14.04 13.75
N GLU A 601 -3.13 13.95 14.74
CA GLU A 601 -2.89 15.00 15.73
C GLU A 601 -1.78 15.98 15.31
N GLU A 602 -0.64 15.47 14.84
CA GLU A 602 0.55 16.29 14.56
C GLU A 602 0.59 16.80 13.11
N SER A 603 0.36 15.93 12.12
CA SER A 603 0.50 16.28 10.70
C SER A 603 -0.54 17.28 10.17
N SER A 604 -1.62 17.50 10.92
CA SER A 604 -2.77 18.34 10.55
C SER A 604 -3.56 17.88 9.30
N VAL A 605 -3.25 16.71 8.71
CA VAL A 605 -3.96 16.14 7.54
C VAL A 605 -5.48 16.08 7.76
N GLY A 606 -5.93 15.74 8.96
CA GLY A 606 -7.36 15.66 9.27
C GLY A 606 -8.10 17.01 9.29
N ARG A 607 -7.42 18.17 9.33
CA ARG A 607 -8.08 19.48 9.60
C ARG A 607 -8.91 20.05 8.45
N VAL A 608 -8.82 19.48 7.25
CA VAL A 608 -9.53 19.92 6.05
C VAL A 608 -10.15 18.71 5.38
N VAL A 609 -11.42 18.80 4.98
CA VAL A 609 -12.13 17.72 4.29
C VAL A 609 -11.68 17.67 2.83
N ASP A 610 -11.25 16.49 2.37
CA ASP A 610 -10.71 16.27 1.01
C ASP A 610 -9.65 17.30 0.59
N PRO A 611 -8.50 17.38 1.30
CA PRO A 611 -7.50 18.43 1.07
C PRO A 611 -6.74 18.27 -0.26
N ALA A 612 -6.98 17.17 -0.99
CA ALA A 612 -6.49 16.94 -2.34
C ALA A 612 -7.45 17.46 -3.43
N GLY A 613 -8.71 17.75 -3.10
CA GLY A 613 -9.73 18.09 -4.08
C GLY A 613 -9.62 19.52 -4.62
N GLY A 614 -9.81 19.68 -5.92
CA GLY A 614 -9.44 20.87 -6.69
C GLY A 614 -8.02 20.80 -7.29
N SER A 615 -7.19 19.81 -6.90
CA SER A 615 -5.94 19.52 -7.60
C SER A 615 -6.24 18.93 -8.98
N TRP A 616 -5.85 19.63 -10.05
CA TRP A 616 -6.10 19.22 -11.44
C TRP A 616 -5.62 17.80 -11.75
N TYR A 617 -4.52 17.36 -11.13
CA TYR A 617 -4.05 15.98 -11.24
C TYR A 617 -4.99 14.99 -10.52
N VAL A 618 -5.30 15.22 -9.24
CA VAL A 618 -6.08 14.27 -8.43
C VAL A 618 -7.51 14.15 -8.93
N GLU A 619 -8.13 15.25 -9.37
CA GLU A 619 -9.48 15.21 -9.95
C GLU A 619 -9.50 14.45 -11.29
N THR A 620 -8.56 14.74 -12.19
CA THR A 620 -8.47 14.04 -13.47
C THR A 620 -8.13 12.56 -13.30
N LEU A 621 -7.24 12.21 -12.37
CA LEU A 621 -6.93 10.82 -12.00
C LEU A 621 -8.16 10.12 -11.39
N THR A 622 -8.88 10.77 -10.47
CA THR A 622 -10.14 10.25 -9.88
C THR A 622 -11.16 9.96 -10.98
N ASN A 623 -11.29 10.84 -11.97
CA ASN A 623 -12.21 10.71 -13.08
C ASN A 623 -11.78 9.67 -14.13
N GLN A 624 -10.47 9.50 -14.37
CA GLN A 624 -9.91 8.42 -15.21
C GLN A 624 -10.18 7.05 -14.56
N ILE A 625 -9.79 6.88 -13.28
CA ILE A 625 -10.04 5.65 -12.51
C ILE A 625 -11.54 5.34 -12.48
N ALA A 626 -12.40 6.33 -12.23
CA ALA A 626 -13.85 6.13 -12.21
C ALA A 626 -14.40 5.62 -13.55
N ARG A 627 -14.01 6.22 -14.68
CA ARG A 627 -14.52 5.84 -16.01
C ARG A 627 -14.09 4.42 -16.42
N GLU A 628 -12.83 4.06 -16.17
CA GLU A 628 -12.31 2.72 -16.46
C GLU A 628 -12.90 1.65 -15.53
N ALA A 629 -13.03 1.95 -14.23
CA ALA A 629 -13.68 1.05 -13.28
C ALA A 629 -15.16 0.84 -13.60
N TRP A 630 -15.90 1.89 -13.97
CA TRP A 630 -17.31 1.79 -14.39
C TRP A 630 -17.47 0.93 -15.65
N THR A 631 -16.61 1.13 -16.66
CA THR A 631 -16.63 0.36 -17.91
C THR A 631 -16.37 -1.12 -17.65
N ARG A 632 -15.40 -1.45 -16.79
CA ARG A 632 -15.09 -2.83 -16.40
C ARG A 632 -16.19 -3.46 -15.53
N PHE A 633 -16.81 -2.69 -14.64
CA PHE A 633 -17.99 -3.10 -13.86
C PHE A 633 -19.18 -3.44 -14.76
N GLN A 634 -19.50 -2.59 -15.75
CA GLN A 634 -20.52 -2.88 -16.75
C GLN A 634 -20.20 -4.17 -17.52
N GLY A 635 -18.94 -4.42 -17.87
CA GLY A 635 -18.50 -5.67 -18.50
C GLY A 635 -18.74 -6.92 -17.64
N LEU A 636 -18.41 -6.86 -16.34
CA LEU A 636 -18.68 -7.95 -15.39
C LEU A 636 -20.18 -8.25 -15.28
N GLU A 637 -21.02 -7.21 -15.16
CA GLU A 637 -22.47 -7.37 -15.06
C GLU A 637 -23.10 -7.90 -16.36
N GLN A 638 -22.58 -7.54 -17.54
CA GLN A 638 -23.00 -8.15 -18.83
C GLN A 638 -22.64 -9.63 -18.91
N ALA A 639 -21.51 -10.02 -18.32
CA ALA A 639 -21.06 -11.40 -18.21
C ALA A 639 -21.73 -12.21 -17.08
N GLY A 640 -22.86 -11.72 -16.51
CA GLY A 640 -23.61 -12.41 -15.45
C GLY A 640 -23.26 -11.99 -14.02
N GLY A 641 -22.39 -10.99 -13.84
CA GLY A 641 -21.98 -10.46 -12.54
C GLY A 641 -20.96 -11.34 -11.80
N MET A 642 -20.58 -10.91 -10.59
CA MET A 642 -19.47 -11.48 -9.82
C MET A 642 -19.53 -13.00 -9.65
N VAL A 643 -20.70 -13.59 -9.40
CA VAL A 643 -20.84 -15.05 -9.24
C VAL A 643 -20.32 -15.77 -10.47
N ASN A 644 -20.79 -15.39 -11.67
CA ASN A 644 -20.35 -16.03 -12.91
C ASN A 644 -18.87 -15.73 -13.22
N ALA A 645 -18.39 -14.52 -12.89
CA ALA A 645 -17.01 -14.13 -13.09
C ALA A 645 -16.01 -14.94 -12.25
N LEU A 646 -16.44 -15.43 -11.07
CA LEU A 646 -15.68 -16.33 -10.20
C LEU A 646 -15.80 -17.81 -10.62
N THR A 647 -17.01 -18.29 -10.97
CA THR A 647 -17.21 -19.69 -11.37
C THR A 647 -16.53 -20.02 -12.70
N GLU A 648 -16.64 -19.14 -13.70
CA GLU A 648 -15.98 -19.27 -15.00
C GLU A 648 -14.50 -18.82 -14.96
N GLY A 649 -14.02 -18.29 -13.83
CA GLY A 649 -12.65 -17.82 -13.65
C GLY A 649 -12.21 -16.78 -14.68
N THR A 650 -13.12 -15.95 -15.19
CA THR A 650 -12.78 -14.85 -16.11
C THR A 650 -12.02 -13.76 -15.35
N LEU A 651 -12.52 -13.38 -14.16
CA LEU A 651 -11.88 -12.39 -13.31
C LEU A 651 -10.47 -12.82 -12.87
N ALA A 652 -10.29 -14.11 -12.53
CA ALA A 652 -8.99 -14.65 -12.17
C ALA A 652 -7.97 -14.56 -13.32
N ARG A 653 -8.38 -14.88 -14.56
CA ARG A 653 -7.53 -14.77 -15.76
C ARG A 653 -7.19 -13.32 -16.13
N ASP A 654 -8.16 -12.41 -16.02
CA ASP A 654 -7.95 -10.98 -16.28
C ASP A 654 -7.00 -10.35 -15.25
N ILE A 655 -7.02 -10.84 -14.01
CA ILE A 655 -6.11 -10.41 -12.94
C ILE A 655 -4.70 -10.99 -13.15
N ASP A 656 -4.57 -12.29 -13.44
CA ASP A 656 -3.28 -12.94 -13.72
C ASP A 656 -2.55 -12.31 -14.93
N ALA A 657 -3.29 -11.84 -15.94
CA ALA A 657 -2.72 -11.09 -17.06
C ALA A 657 -2.10 -9.75 -16.62
N THR A 658 -2.76 -9.01 -15.71
CA THR A 658 -2.22 -7.79 -15.11
C THR A 658 -1.04 -8.10 -14.19
N TRP A 659 -1.13 -9.16 -13.37
CA TRP A 659 -0.05 -9.59 -12.49
C TRP A 659 1.20 -9.99 -13.29
N THR A 660 1.05 -10.78 -14.36
CA THR A 660 2.13 -11.16 -15.28
C THR A 660 2.84 -9.93 -15.88
N ALA A 661 2.09 -8.89 -16.22
CA ALA A 661 2.67 -7.62 -16.67
C ALA A 661 3.47 -6.90 -15.56
N ARG A 662 2.95 -6.88 -14.32
CA ARG A 662 3.62 -6.28 -13.16
C ARG A 662 4.88 -7.05 -12.74
N ARG A 663 4.79 -8.38 -12.61
CA ARG A 663 5.91 -9.30 -12.35
C ARG A 663 7.08 -9.06 -13.31
N LYS A 664 6.77 -8.88 -14.60
CA LYS A 664 7.76 -8.53 -15.64
C LYS A 664 8.33 -7.11 -15.47
N ALA A 665 7.53 -6.14 -15.06
CA ALA A 665 8.00 -4.78 -14.79
C ALA A 665 8.95 -4.71 -13.58
N VAL A 666 8.66 -5.48 -12.53
CA VAL A 666 9.54 -5.67 -11.35
C VAL A 666 10.86 -6.36 -11.76
N GLY A 667 10.79 -7.42 -12.58
CA GLY A 667 12.00 -8.09 -13.11
C GLY A 667 12.88 -7.19 -13.99
N LEU A 668 12.27 -6.26 -14.72
CA LEU A 668 12.95 -5.23 -15.53
C LEU A 668 13.39 -3.98 -14.72
N ARG A 669 13.14 -3.95 -13.40
CA ARG A 669 13.31 -2.76 -12.52
C ARG A 669 12.67 -1.48 -13.07
N ARG A 670 11.49 -1.61 -13.67
CA ARG A 670 10.59 -0.48 -13.94
C ARG A 670 9.78 -0.14 -12.71
N ASP A 671 9.35 -1.19 -12.01
CA ASP A 671 8.70 -1.12 -10.72
C ASP A 671 9.79 -1.42 -9.68
N ALA A 672 10.17 -0.40 -8.92
CA ALA A 672 11.24 -0.47 -7.93
C ALA A 672 10.71 -0.96 -6.57
N VAL A 673 11.48 -1.83 -5.93
CA VAL A 673 11.18 -2.45 -4.64
C VAL A 673 12.42 -2.27 -3.76
N THR A 674 12.51 -1.09 -3.14
CA THR A 674 13.61 -0.67 -2.26
C THR A 674 13.87 -1.71 -1.15
N GLY A 675 15.14 -2.05 -0.94
CA GLY A 675 15.59 -3.11 -0.03
C GLY A 675 15.60 -4.52 -0.64
N VAL A 676 14.99 -4.71 -1.82
CA VAL A 676 14.85 -6.03 -2.47
C VAL A 676 15.38 -6.02 -3.90
N ASN A 677 14.62 -5.51 -4.88
CA ASN A 677 15.09 -5.44 -6.26
C ASN A 677 15.93 -4.19 -6.54
N GLU A 678 15.97 -3.20 -5.63
CA GLU A 678 16.84 -2.04 -5.71
C GLU A 678 17.35 -1.68 -4.30
N PHE A 679 18.63 -1.35 -4.18
CA PHE A 679 19.33 -1.12 -2.91
C PHE A 679 19.20 -2.29 -1.89
N PRO A 680 19.46 -3.55 -2.31
CA PRO A 680 19.46 -4.71 -1.41
C PRO A 680 20.54 -4.62 -0.33
N ASN A 681 20.33 -5.29 0.80
CA ASN A 681 21.33 -5.44 1.86
C ASN A 681 21.51 -6.91 2.26
N LEU A 682 22.63 -7.53 1.83
CA LEU A 682 23.00 -8.90 2.20
C LEU A 682 23.37 -9.08 3.69
N ASN A 683 23.59 -7.98 4.41
CA ASN A 683 23.94 -7.96 5.82
C ASN A 683 22.84 -7.26 6.65
N GLU A 684 21.58 -7.38 6.20
CA GLU A 684 20.40 -7.01 6.98
C GLU A 684 20.35 -7.84 8.28
N ALA A 685 20.08 -7.20 9.41
CA ALA A 685 19.85 -7.91 10.67
C ALA A 685 18.42 -8.47 10.67
N PRO A 686 18.19 -9.72 11.13
CA PRO A 686 16.85 -10.25 11.28
C PRO A 686 16.07 -9.42 12.31
N VAL A 687 14.79 -9.16 12.02
CA VAL A 687 13.86 -8.57 12.98
C VAL A 687 13.33 -9.68 13.89
N GLU A 688 13.27 -9.43 15.19
CA GLU A 688 12.68 -10.36 16.16
C GLU A 688 11.17 -10.49 15.92
N THR A 689 10.66 -11.72 15.86
CA THR A 689 9.23 -12.03 15.76
C THR A 689 8.78 -12.97 16.89
N GLU A 690 7.49 -12.98 17.21
CA GLU A 690 6.96 -13.84 18.28
C GLU A 690 6.75 -15.27 17.77
N ALA A 691 7.62 -16.19 18.20
CA ALA A 691 7.51 -17.62 17.88
C ALA A 691 6.47 -18.32 18.77
N VAL A 692 5.47 -18.95 18.15
CA VAL A 692 4.34 -19.59 18.87
C VAL A 692 4.16 -21.04 18.44
N ASP A 693 3.99 -21.93 19.42
CA ASP A 693 3.68 -23.35 19.21
C ASP A 693 2.18 -23.54 18.92
N LEU A 694 1.82 -23.45 17.64
CA LEU A 694 0.46 -23.67 17.16
C LEU A 694 -0.07 -25.08 17.49
N ALA A 695 0.80 -26.09 17.51
CA ALA A 695 0.42 -27.46 17.80
C ALA A 695 0.03 -27.64 19.28
N ALA A 696 0.77 -27.01 20.21
CA ALA A 696 0.42 -26.96 21.62
C ALA A 696 -0.88 -26.19 21.87
N LEU A 697 -1.09 -25.05 21.21
CA LEU A 697 -2.34 -24.28 21.32
C LEU A 697 -3.56 -25.07 20.79
N ARG A 698 -3.43 -25.71 19.62
CA ARG A 698 -4.45 -26.62 19.06
C ARG A 698 -4.75 -27.78 20.01
N ALA A 699 -3.73 -28.40 20.59
CA ALA A 699 -3.90 -29.47 21.59
C ALA A 699 -4.60 -28.99 22.87
N ALA A 700 -4.38 -27.75 23.29
CA ALA A 700 -5.06 -27.14 24.44
C ALA A 700 -6.53 -26.77 24.14
N ALA A 701 -6.86 -26.41 22.90
CA ALA A 701 -8.23 -26.10 22.48
C ALA A 701 -9.12 -27.36 22.37
N ALA A 702 -8.57 -28.47 21.86
CA ALA A 702 -9.32 -29.67 21.48
C ALA A 702 -10.27 -30.24 22.57
N PRO A 703 -9.89 -30.39 23.85
CA PRO A 703 -10.79 -30.96 24.86
C PRO A 703 -12.06 -30.12 25.10
N ARG A 704 -11.94 -28.80 25.00
CA ARG A 704 -13.05 -27.85 25.19
C ARG A 704 -13.96 -27.82 23.96
N LEU A 705 -13.39 -27.84 22.76
CA LEU A 705 -14.16 -27.90 21.52
C LEU A 705 -14.90 -29.24 21.37
N ALA A 706 -14.26 -30.36 21.74
CA ALA A 706 -14.90 -31.67 21.78
C ALA A 706 -16.07 -31.72 22.78
N ALA A 707 -15.93 -31.13 23.97
CA ALA A 707 -17.00 -31.06 24.96
C ALA A 707 -18.21 -30.21 24.49
N ALA A 708 -17.96 -29.19 23.65
CA ALA A 708 -18.98 -28.34 23.06
C ALA A 708 -19.72 -28.98 21.86
N ARG A 709 -19.18 -30.06 21.27
CA ARG A 709 -19.64 -30.68 20.02
C ARG A 709 -20.75 -31.75 20.22
N ALA A 710 -21.65 -31.53 21.17
CA ALA A 710 -22.58 -32.56 21.65
C ALA A 710 -23.70 -32.94 20.65
N THR A 711 -24.29 -31.95 19.96
CA THR A 711 -25.36 -32.13 18.96
C THR A 711 -25.35 -30.99 17.96
N VAL A 712 -25.62 -31.27 16.68
CA VAL A 712 -25.91 -30.22 15.68
C VAL A 712 -27.27 -29.57 16.03
N PRO A 713 -27.34 -28.25 16.21
CA PRO A 713 -28.60 -27.56 16.50
C PRO A 713 -29.45 -27.36 15.24
N ASP A 714 -30.76 -27.19 15.42
CA ASP A 714 -31.66 -26.65 14.39
C ASP A 714 -31.44 -25.12 14.29
N VAL A 715 -31.05 -24.63 13.11
CA VAL A 715 -30.65 -23.24 12.86
C VAL A 715 -31.31 -22.68 11.60
N ALA A 716 -32.60 -22.37 11.70
CA ALA A 716 -33.35 -21.74 10.63
C ALA A 716 -32.86 -20.31 10.31
N CYS A 717 -32.51 -19.52 11.34
CA CYS A 717 -32.20 -18.08 11.24
C CYS A 717 -31.12 -17.61 12.24
N ALA A 718 -30.68 -16.36 12.11
CA ALA A 718 -29.67 -15.75 12.98
C ALA A 718 -30.04 -15.82 14.49
N ASP A 719 -31.30 -15.60 14.84
CA ASP A 719 -31.81 -15.75 16.22
C ASP A 719 -31.60 -17.18 16.79
N THR A 720 -31.88 -18.21 15.98
CA THR A 720 -31.59 -19.60 16.37
C THR A 720 -30.08 -19.89 16.44
N ALA A 721 -29.26 -19.25 15.60
CA ALA A 721 -27.81 -19.38 15.65
C ALA A 721 -27.23 -18.77 16.93
N ILE A 722 -27.71 -17.59 17.33
CA ILE A 722 -27.35 -16.91 18.59
C ILE A 722 -27.75 -17.78 19.80
N LYS A 723 -28.95 -18.35 19.78
CA LYS A 723 -29.44 -19.27 20.83
C LYS A 723 -28.70 -20.61 20.87
N ALA A 724 -28.04 -21.02 19.79
CA ALA A 724 -27.11 -22.16 19.78
C ALA A 724 -25.72 -21.76 20.31
N ALA A 725 -25.18 -20.62 19.87
CA ALA A 725 -23.95 -20.05 20.41
C ALA A 725 -24.00 -19.87 21.94
N LEU A 726 -25.11 -19.33 22.47
CA LEU A 726 -25.37 -19.20 23.92
C LEU A 726 -25.38 -20.54 24.68
N LYS A 727 -25.71 -21.66 24.01
CA LYS A 727 -25.63 -23.02 24.58
C LYS A 727 -24.23 -23.64 24.46
N GLY A 728 -23.28 -22.92 23.86
CA GLY A 728 -21.89 -23.34 23.70
C GLY A 728 -21.57 -24.06 22.40
N THR A 729 -22.47 -24.10 21.40
CA THR A 729 -22.18 -24.74 20.10
C THR A 729 -20.92 -24.14 19.44
N THR A 730 -20.07 -25.00 18.86
CA THR A 730 -18.82 -24.58 18.19
C THR A 730 -19.06 -23.90 16.84
N LEU A 731 -18.08 -23.12 16.38
CA LEU A 731 -18.10 -22.40 15.11
C LEU A 731 -18.36 -23.35 13.93
N GLY A 732 -17.59 -24.44 13.82
CA GLY A 732 -17.75 -25.44 12.75
C GLY A 732 -19.07 -26.19 12.82
N THR A 733 -19.61 -26.41 14.03
CA THR A 733 -20.95 -27.02 14.20
C THR A 733 -22.06 -26.06 13.75
N LEU A 734 -21.92 -24.75 14.00
CA LEU A 734 -22.83 -23.72 13.47
C LEU A 734 -22.75 -23.62 11.93
N VAL A 735 -21.55 -23.62 11.35
CA VAL A 735 -21.37 -23.62 9.88
C VAL A 735 -22.00 -24.88 9.25
N ALA A 736 -21.82 -26.04 9.86
CA ALA A 736 -22.44 -27.29 9.41
C ALA A 736 -23.98 -27.27 9.51
N ALA A 737 -24.55 -26.59 10.52
CA ALA A 737 -26.01 -26.43 10.67
C ALA A 737 -26.63 -25.42 9.69
N LEU A 738 -25.86 -24.42 9.25
CA LEU A 738 -26.29 -23.37 8.31
C LEU A 738 -26.21 -23.81 6.84
N SER A 739 -25.31 -24.75 6.55
CA SER A 739 -25.06 -25.32 5.23
C SER A 739 -26.24 -26.12 4.67
N ASP A 740 -26.33 -26.18 3.35
CA ASP A 740 -27.22 -27.06 2.57
C ASP A 740 -26.56 -28.41 2.22
N GLY A 741 -25.32 -28.64 2.66
CA GLY A 741 -24.53 -29.85 2.35
C GLY A 741 -23.90 -29.86 0.95
N MET A 742 -24.04 -28.77 0.18
CA MET A 742 -23.44 -28.63 -1.15
C MET A 742 -22.26 -27.65 -1.10
N ALA A 743 -21.08 -28.00 -1.63
CA ALA A 743 -19.94 -27.08 -1.60
C ALA A 743 -19.97 -26.13 -2.82
N GLY A 744 -20.14 -24.82 -2.58
CA GLY A 744 -19.93 -23.80 -3.60
C GLY A 744 -18.46 -23.77 -4.06
N ARG A 745 -18.20 -23.54 -5.35
CA ARG A 745 -16.86 -23.62 -5.95
C ARG A 745 -16.64 -22.54 -7.01
N ALA A 746 -15.40 -22.06 -7.09
CA ALA A 746 -14.94 -21.05 -8.05
C ALA A 746 -13.46 -21.28 -8.40
N VAL A 747 -12.95 -20.53 -9.39
CA VAL A 747 -11.51 -20.41 -9.61
C VAL A 747 -10.94 -19.42 -8.57
N ALA A 748 -10.11 -19.93 -7.65
CA ALA A 748 -9.45 -19.10 -6.64
C ALA A 748 -8.50 -18.08 -7.29
N ILE A 749 -8.50 -16.85 -6.76
CA ILE A 749 -7.57 -15.79 -7.10
C ILE A 749 -6.41 -15.89 -6.10
N LYS A 750 -5.25 -16.36 -6.58
CA LYS A 750 -4.07 -16.55 -5.73
C LYS A 750 -3.51 -15.18 -5.29
N PRO A 751 -3.27 -14.92 -3.99
CA PRO A 751 -2.56 -13.73 -3.55
C PRO A 751 -1.07 -13.78 -3.93
N HIS A 752 -0.48 -12.59 -4.10
CA HIS A 752 0.89 -12.38 -4.54
C HIS A 752 1.57 -11.25 -3.74
N VAL A 753 2.89 -11.34 -3.59
CA VAL A 753 3.73 -10.28 -3.03
C VAL A 753 4.61 -9.70 -4.13
N VAL A 754 4.66 -8.38 -4.27
CA VAL A 754 5.40 -7.66 -5.34
C VAL A 754 6.89 -8.03 -5.38
N ALA A 755 7.45 -8.48 -4.26
CA ALA A 755 8.84 -8.90 -4.12
C ALA A 755 9.10 -10.41 -4.33
N GLU A 756 8.07 -11.26 -4.43
CA GLU A 756 8.15 -12.72 -4.18
C GLU A 756 9.28 -13.44 -4.95
N ASP A 757 9.49 -13.07 -6.22
CA ASP A 757 10.53 -13.66 -7.07
C ASP A 757 11.97 -13.35 -6.63
N PHE A 758 12.22 -12.14 -6.11
CA PHE A 758 13.54 -11.75 -5.63
C PHE A 758 13.79 -12.27 -4.21
N GLU A 759 12.75 -12.31 -3.36
CA GLU A 759 12.86 -12.91 -2.02
C GLU A 759 13.16 -14.41 -2.11
N ALA A 760 12.57 -15.14 -3.06
CA ALA A 760 12.88 -16.55 -3.30
C ALA A 760 14.35 -16.79 -3.70
N LEU A 761 14.96 -15.89 -4.50
CA LEU A 761 16.39 -15.97 -4.81
C LEU A 761 17.25 -15.71 -3.57
N ARG A 762 16.92 -14.69 -2.78
CA ARG A 762 17.64 -14.39 -1.52
C ARG A 762 17.49 -15.50 -0.48
N ASP A 763 16.33 -16.14 -0.37
CA ASP A 763 16.11 -17.32 0.49
C ASP A 763 17.01 -18.50 0.07
N ALA A 764 17.17 -18.75 -1.24
CA ALA A 764 18.08 -19.76 -1.75
C ALA A 764 19.57 -19.42 -1.48
N ALA A 765 19.95 -18.14 -1.54
CA ALA A 765 21.31 -17.69 -1.25
C ALA A 765 21.65 -17.72 0.26
N ASP A 766 20.69 -17.46 1.14
CA ASP A 766 20.86 -17.64 2.59
C ASP A 766 20.99 -19.13 2.96
N ALA A 767 20.23 -20.02 2.31
CA ALA A 767 20.39 -21.47 2.47
C ALA A 767 21.78 -21.95 2.02
N TRP A 768 22.29 -21.43 0.90
CA TRP A 768 23.68 -21.65 0.46
C TRP A 768 24.68 -21.16 1.51
N LYS A 769 24.51 -19.95 2.06
CA LYS A 769 25.38 -19.39 3.11
C LYS A 769 25.36 -20.20 4.40
N ALA A 770 24.22 -20.79 4.77
CA ALA A 770 24.12 -21.67 5.93
C ALA A 770 24.92 -22.98 5.77
N ASP A 771 25.00 -23.53 4.56
CA ASP A 771 25.76 -24.75 4.24
C ASP A 771 27.26 -24.49 3.94
N LYS A 772 27.57 -23.41 3.21
CA LYS A 772 28.95 -23.08 2.77
C LYS A 772 29.71 -22.10 3.69
N GLY A 773 29.02 -21.44 4.61
CA GLY A 773 29.59 -20.40 5.50
C GLY A 773 29.76 -19.02 4.87
N GLN A 774 29.55 -18.88 3.55
CA GLN A 774 29.62 -17.62 2.79
C GLN A 774 28.58 -17.61 1.67
N TYR A 775 28.20 -16.42 1.20
CA TYR A 775 27.31 -16.26 0.05
C TYR A 775 27.94 -16.82 -1.25
N PRO A 776 27.12 -17.12 -2.29
CA PRO A 776 27.64 -17.20 -3.65
C PRO A 776 28.24 -15.85 -4.04
N GLN A 777 29.39 -15.84 -4.72
CA GLN A 777 30.18 -14.63 -4.97
C GLN A 777 30.38 -14.33 -6.46
N VAL A 778 30.41 -13.04 -6.80
CA VAL A 778 30.81 -12.50 -8.10
C VAL A 778 31.89 -11.44 -7.91
N PHE A 779 32.99 -11.55 -8.66
CA PHE A 779 34.08 -10.59 -8.59
C PHE A 779 33.86 -9.40 -9.54
N LEU A 780 33.85 -8.17 -9.03
CA LEU A 780 33.74 -6.96 -9.83
C LEU A 780 35.12 -6.56 -10.35
N VAL A 781 35.36 -6.79 -11.65
CA VAL A 781 36.60 -6.43 -12.35
C VAL A 781 36.53 -4.94 -12.70
N THR A 782 36.97 -4.12 -11.76
CA THR A 782 36.93 -2.66 -11.77
C THR A 782 38.17 -2.07 -12.44
N LEU A 783 38.10 -1.89 -13.77
CA LEU A 783 39.21 -1.40 -14.58
C LEU A 783 39.40 0.12 -14.42
N GLY A 784 40.67 0.54 -14.41
CA GLY A 784 41.08 1.94 -14.36
C GLY A 784 40.74 2.66 -13.04
N PRO A 785 40.91 3.99 -13.02
CA PRO A 785 40.61 4.84 -11.86
C PRO A 785 39.19 4.69 -11.31
N ILE A 786 39.03 5.01 -10.02
CA ILE A 786 37.75 4.91 -9.29
C ILE A 786 36.59 5.62 -10.02
N ALA A 787 36.86 6.77 -10.64
CA ALA A 787 35.86 7.55 -11.38
C ALA A 787 35.28 6.78 -12.58
N ASP A 788 36.08 5.94 -13.24
CA ASP A 788 35.70 5.26 -14.47
C ASP A 788 34.84 4.01 -14.22
N HIS A 789 35.06 3.30 -13.11
CA HIS A 789 34.33 2.07 -12.80
C HIS A 789 33.20 2.23 -11.77
N THR A 790 33.22 3.24 -10.88
CA THR A 790 32.28 3.33 -9.72
C THR A 790 30.81 3.19 -10.13
N ALA A 791 30.36 3.89 -11.18
CA ALA A 791 28.97 3.85 -11.60
C ALA A 791 28.52 2.46 -12.10
N ARG A 792 29.40 1.75 -12.84
CA ARG A 792 29.13 0.38 -13.30
C ARG A 792 29.25 -0.64 -12.16
N ALA A 793 30.25 -0.49 -11.29
CA ALA A 793 30.45 -1.36 -10.12
C ALA A 793 29.27 -1.26 -9.13
N THR A 794 28.76 -0.05 -8.88
CA THR A 794 27.58 0.17 -8.03
C THR A 794 26.33 -0.45 -8.65
N PHE A 795 26.13 -0.29 -9.96
CA PHE A 795 25.03 -0.94 -10.68
C PHE A 795 25.14 -2.47 -10.63
N ALA A 796 26.31 -3.03 -10.91
CA ALA A 796 26.55 -4.47 -10.89
C ALA A 796 26.36 -5.06 -9.48
N ARG A 797 26.89 -4.40 -8.44
CA ARG A 797 26.67 -4.75 -7.03
C ARG A 797 25.18 -4.78 -6.69
N ASN A 798 24.47 -3.68 -6.93
CA ASN A 798 23.03 -3.55 -6.69
C ASN A 798 22.22 -4.57 -7.52
N LEU A 799 22.72 -5.03 -8.66
CA LEU A 799 22.14 -6.09 -9.48
C LEU A 799 22.31 -7.47 -8.83
N PHE A 800 23.54 -7.90 -8.56
CA PHE A 800 23.84 -9.25 -8.06
C PHE A 800 23.38 -9.49 -6.62
N GLU A 801 23.51 -8.49 -5.75
CA GLU A 801 23.07 -8.58 -4.35
C GLU A 801 21.54 -8.70 -4.23
N ALA A 802 20.77 -8.31 -5.26
CA ALA A 802 19.32 -8.50 -5.28
C ALA A 802 18.90 -9.97 -5.42
N GLY A 803 19.78 -10.83 -5.96
CA GLY A 803 19.63 -12.28 -5.95
C GLY A 803 20.24 -12.97 -4.73
N GLY A 804 20.89 -12.23 -3.83
CA GLY A 804 21.66 -12.80 -2.72
C GLY A 804 23.13 -13.09 -3.04
N ILE A 805 23.63 -12.64 -4.18
CA ILE A 805 25.01 -12.91 -4.65
C ILE A 805 25.92 -11.76 -4.22
N GLU A 806 26.94 -12.07 -3.44
CA GLU A 806 27.90 -11.11 -2.89
C GLU A 806 28.85 -10.59 -3.96
N ALA A 807 28.86 -9.26 -4.15
CA ALA A 807 29.69 -8.62 -5.17
C ALA A 807 31.03 -8.16 -4.57
N VAL A 808 32.06 -8.99 -4.73
CA VAL A 808 33.42 -8.77 -4.21
C VAL A 808 34.12 -7.69 -5.05
N PRO A 809 34.54 -6.54 -4.48
CA PRO A 809 35.14 -5.44 -5.24
C PRO A 809 36.62 -5.68 -5.58
N GLY A 810 37.02 -5.48 -6.84
CA GLY A 810 38.41 -5.64 -7.29
C GLY A 810 39.38 -4.50 -6.96
N GLY A 811 38.88 -3.34 -6.53
CA GLY A 811 39.71 -2.16 -6.26
C GLY A 811 40.06 -1.36 -7.52
N VAL A 812 41.29 -0.87 -7.64
CA VAL A 812 41.79 -0.22 -8.87
C VAL A 812 42.67 -1.22 -9.60
N LEU A 813 42.31 -1.57 -10.84
CA LEU A 813 43.02 -2.53 -11.68
C LEU A 813 43.53 -1.80 -12.93
N GLU A 814 44.84 -1.66 -13.08
CA GLU A 814 45.45 -0.91 -14.19
C GLU A 814 45.88 -1.80 -15.36
N THR A 815 46.12 -3.10 -15.13
CA THR A 815 46.55 -4.07 -16.15
C THR A 815 45.67 -5.32 -16.22
N VAL A 816 45.84 -6.09 -17.30
CA VAL A 816 45.18 -7.39 -17.49
C VAL A 816 45.66 -8.39 -16.42
N GLU A 817 46.94 -8.33 -16.10
CA GLU A 817 47.61 -9.14 -15.09
C GLU A 817 47.06 -8.86 -13.68
N ASP A 818 46.84 -7.58 -13.33
CA ASP A 818 46.19 -7.20 -12.06
C ASP A 818 44.77 -7.78 -11.97
N ALA A 819 44.00 -7.68 -13.06
CA ALA A 819 42.62 -8.16 -13.10
C ALA A 819 42.52 -9.69 -12.93
N VAL A 820 43.41 -10.46 -13.54
CA VAL A 820 43.49 -11.91 -13.35
C VAL A 820 43.96 -12.27 -11.95
N ALA A 821 45.00 -11.60 -11.44
CA ALA A 821 45.55 -11.88 -10.11
C ALA A 821 44.55 -11.55 -8.98
N ALA A 822 43.85 -10.42 -9.07
CA ALA A 822 42.83 -10.02 -8.11
C ALA A 822 41.60 -10.94 -8.17
N TRP A 823 41.17 -11.37 -9.37
CA TRP A 823 40.12 -12.37 -9.51
C TRP A 823 40.53 -13.71 -8.87
N GLN A 824 41.72 -14.22 -9.16
CA GLN A 824 42.24 -15.47 -8.57
C GLN A 824 42.32 -15.39 -7.04
N ALA A 825 42.71 -14.24 -6.49
CA ALA A 825 42.73 -13.99 -5.05
C ALA A 825 41.31 -13.95 -4.43
N SER A 826 40.28 -13.54 -5.18
CA SER A 826 38.89 -13.54 -4.72
C SER A 826 38.26 -14.94 -4.65
N GLN A 827 38.79 -15.90 -5.42
CA GLN A 827 38.24 -17.26 -5.60
C GLN A 827 36.79 -17.34 -6.13
N ALA A 828 36.18 -16.22 -6.54
CA ALA A 828 34.81 -16.19 -7.03
C ALA A 828 34.67 -16.98 -8.35
N PRO A 829 33.66 -17.86 -8.50
CA PRO A 829 33.49 -18.67 -9.72
C PRO A 829 33.12 -17.86 -10.96
N VAL A 830 32.58 -16.64 -10.78
CA VAL A 830 32.06 -15.74 -11.82
C VAL A 830 32.55 -14.30 -11.59
N ALA A 831 32.57 -13.49 -12.64
CA ALA A 831 33.06 -12.11 -12.59
C ALA A 831 32.26 -11.15 -13.48
N ALA A 832 32.37 -9.85 -13.24
CA ALA A 832 31.70 -8.79 -13.99
C ALA A 832 32.62 -7.60 -14.29
N LEU A 833 32.86 -7.32 -15.57
CA LEU A 833 33.62 -6.15 -16.03
C LEU A 833 32.86 -4.86 -15.72
N CYS A 834 33.55 -3.91 -15.08
CA CYS A 834 33.02 -2.61 -14.68
C CYS A 834 34.02 -1.51 -15.07
N ALA A 835 33.70 -0.71 -16.09
CA ALA A 835 34.53 0.41 -16.58
C ALA A 835 33.69 1.42 -17.40
N THR A 836 34.33 2.45 -17.94
CA THR A 836 33.72 3.30 -18.97
C THR A 836 33.67 2.59 -20.32
N ASP A 837 32.74 3.03 -21.17
CA ASP A 837 32.56 2.48 -22.51
C ASP A 837 33.83 2.68 -23.39
N ALA A 838 34.68 3.67 -23.06
CA ALA A 838 36.00 3.88 -23.67
C ALA A 838 37.03 2.81 -23.23
N LEU A 839 37.15 2.54 -21.92
CA LEU A 839 38.03 1.48 -21.42
C LEU A 839 37.60 0.10 -21.91
N TYR A 840 36.29 -0.14 -22.12
CA TYR A 840 35.84 -1.38 -22.75
C TYR A 840 36.34 -1.53 -24.19
N ALA A 841 36.34 -0.45 -24.99
CA ALA A 841 36.85 -0.48 -26.37
C ALA A 841 38.37 -0.72 -26.44
N GLU A 842 39.13 -0.31 -25.42
CA GLU A 842 40.57 -0.52 -25.34
C GLU A 842 40.97 -1.88 -24.74
N GLN A 843 40.25 -2.37 -23.72
CA GLN A 843 40.75 -3.43 -22.83
C GLN A 843 39.83 -4.65 -22.65
N ALA A 844 38.51 -4.55 -22.94
CA ALA A 844 37.56 -5.60 -22.55
C ALA A 844 37.89 -6.97 -23.15
N GLU A 845 38.30 -7.03 -24.42
CA GLU A 845 38.67 -8.30 -25.06
C GLU A 845 39.92 -8.95 -24.45
N ALA A 846 40.93 -8.14 -24.11
CA ALA A 846 42.18 -8.65 -23.54
C ALA A 846 41.94 -9.23 -22.14
N VAL A 847 41.19 -8.50 -21.30
CA VAL A 847 40.80 -8.93 -19.95
C VAL A 847 39.88 -10.16 -20.00
N ALA A 848 38.89 -10.19 -20.90
CA ALA A 848 37.96 -11.31 -21.04
C ALA A 848 38.67 -12.61 -21.44
N ARG A 849 39.53 -12.56 -22.47
CA ARG A 849 40.32 -13.72 -22.92
C ARG A 849 41.26 -14.20 -21.82
N ALA A 850 41.91 -13.30 -21.08
CA ALA A 850 42.81 -13.64 -19.99
C ALA A 850 42.08 -14.31 -18.80
N LEU A 851 40.93 -13.78 -18.38
CA LEU A 851 40.12 -14.37 -17.32
C LEU A 851 39.57 -15.76 -17.71
N LYS A 852 39.06 -15.92 -18.94
CA LYS A 852 38.61 -17.23 -19.44
C LYS A 852 39.76 -18.23 -19.54
N ALA A 853 40.93 -17.81 -20.02
CA ALA A 853 42.14 -18.66 -20.05
C ALA A 853 42.64 -19.04 -18.65
N ALA A 854 42.41 -18.18 -17.66
CA ALA A 854 42.69 -18.44 -16.25
C ALA A 854 41.63 -19.32 -15.53
N GLY A 855 40.59 -19.76 -16.23
CA GLY A 855 39.58 -20.70 -15.75
C GLY A 855 38.26 -20.08 -15.26
N LEU A 856 38.00 -18.80 -15.51
CA LEU A 856 36.73 -18.14 -15.14
C LEU A 856 35.54 -18.85 -15.79
N SER A 857 34.54 -19.26 -15.01
CA SER A 857 33.39 -20.00 -15.55
C SER A 857 32.44 -19.10 -16.35
N ARG A 858 32.04 -17.94 -15.80
CA ARG A 858 31.14 -16.98 -16.46
C ARG A 858 31.58 -15.54 -16.23
N LEU A 859 31.49 -14.72 -17.27
CA LEU A 859 31.89 -13.32 -17.34
C LEU A 859 30.73 -12.45 -17.83
N TYR A 860 30.36 -11.47 -17.00
CA TYR A 860 29.40 -10.42 -17.33
C TYR A 860 30.12 -9.13 -17.72
N LEU A 861 29.48 -8.25 -18.50
CA LEU A 861 29.93 -6.86 -18.70
C LEU A 861 28.82 -5.87 -18.33
N ALA A 862 29.17 -4.89 -17.49
CA ALA A 862 28.27 -3.83 -17.05
C ALA A 862 28.22 -2.69 -18.09
N GLY A 863 27.37 -2.84 -19.10
CA GLY A 863 27.29 -1.96 -20.26
C GLY A 863 26.36 -2.53 -21.33
N LYS A 864 26.31 -1.87 -22.49
CA LYS A 864 25.64 -2.41 -23.69
C LYS A 864 26.71 -2.84 -24.70
N PRO A 865 26.54 -3.99 -25.39
CA PRO A 865 27.54 -4.50 -26.32
C PRO A 865 27.72 -3.64 -27.58
N GLY A 866 26.69 -2.87 -27.98
CA GLY A 866 26.75 -2.01 -29.16
C GLY A 866 27.11 -2.80 -30.43
N GLU A 867 27.99 -2.23 -31.25
CA GLU A 867 28.51 -2.89 -32.47
C GLU A 867 29.60 -3.94 -32.15
N ALA A 868 30.18 -3.92 -30.95
CA ALA A 868 31.24 -4.85 -30.52
C ALA A 868 30.72 -6.22 -30.04
N ALA A 869 29.39 -6.44 -30.08
CA ALA A 869 28.71 -7.61 -29.51
C ALA A 869 29.33 -8.96 -29.90
N GLU A 870 29.66 -9.13 -31.18
CA GLU A 870 30.22 -10.40 -31.69
C GLU A 870 31.67 -10.60 -31.26
N ALA A 871 32.51 -9.55 -31.33
CA ALA A 871 33.91 -9.60 -30.91
C ALA A 871 34.04 -9.85 -29.40
N TRP A 872 33.20 -9.20 -28.59
CA TRP A 872 33.15 -9.37 -27.14
C TRP A 872 32.64 -10.77 -26.74
N ALA A 873 31.66 -11.33 -27.45
CA ALA A 873 31.25 -12.73 -27.27
C ALA A 873 32.37 -13.71 -27.66
N GLN A 874 33.07 -13.50 -28.79
CA GLN A 874 34.23 -14.31 -29.19
C GLN A 874 35.42 -14.18 -28.22
N ALA A 875 35.58 -13.05 -27.56
CA ALA A 875 36.55 -12.83 -26.48
C ALA A 875 36.16 -13.48 -25.14
N GLY A 876 34.93 -14.00 -25.03
CA GLY A 876 34.46 -14.74 -23.85
C GLY A 876 33.67 -13.91 -22.83
N ILE A 877 33.00 -12.83 -23.25
CA ILE A 877 31.99 -12.14 -22.44
C ILE A 877 30.64 -12.83 -22.72
N ASP A 878 30.11 -13.53 -21.72
CA ASP A 878 28.93 -14.40 -21.90
C ASP A 878 27.61 -13.63 -21.82
N GLN A 879 27.55 -12.57 -21.00
CA GLN A 879 26.31 -11.84 -20.69
C GLN A 879 26.53 -10.34 -20.45
N TYR A 880 25.47 -9.54 -20.64
CA TYR A 880 25.52 -8.08 -20.54
C TYR A 880 24.46 -7.54 -19.57
N ILE A 881 24.89 -6.70 -18.62
CA ILE A 881 23.99 -6.08 -17.62
C ILE A 881 23.95 -4.56 -17.78
N HIS A 882 22.74 -3.99 -17.88
CA HIS A 882 22.53 -2.56 -18.07
C HIS A 882 21.14 -2.12 -17.59
N VAL A 883 20.93 -0.81 -17.46
CA VAL A 883 19.59 -0.24 -17.17
C VAL A 883 18.57 -0.77 -18.18
N GLY A 884 17.50 -1.40 -17.68
CA GLY A 884 16.45 -2.02 -18.49
C GLY A 884 16.78 -3.38 -19.12
N CYS A 885 17.82 -4.10 -18.66
CA CYS A 885 17.90 -5.55 -18.86
C CYS A 885 16.89 -6.28 -17.93
N ASP A 886 16.57 -7.54 -18.23
CA ASP A 886 15.74 -8.36 -17.35
C ASP A 886 16.62 -8.91 -16.21
N VAL A 887 16.59 -8.23 -15.07
CA VAL A 887 17.47 -8.54 -13.93
C VAL A 887 17.04 -9.86 -13.30
N LEU A 888 15.74 -10.13 -13.19
CA LEU A 888 15.25 -11.38 -12.63
C LEU A 888 15.68 -12.58 -13.48
N ALA A 889 15.54 -12.50 -14.81
CA ALA A 889 16.02 -13.55 -15.71
C ALA A 889 17.57 -13.71 -15.64
N THR A 890 18.31 -12.61 -15.54
CA THR A 890 19.79 -12.61 -15.41
C THR A 890 20.24 -13.31 -14.12
N LEU A 891 19.57 -13.04 -13.00
CA LEU A 891 19.87 -13.67 -11.71
C LEU A 891 19.49 -15.15 -11.70
N ARG A 892 18.38 -15.53 -12.34
CA ARG A 892 17.97 -16.94 -12.48
C ARG A 892 18.95 -17.76 -13.31
N ASP A 893 19.40 -17.22 -14.44
CA ASP A 893 20.49 -17.79 -15.25
C ASP A 893 21.78 -17.97 -14.45
N LEU A 894 22.11 -17.01 -13.57
CA LEU A 894 23.27 -17.12 -12.68
C LEU A 894 23.08 -18.13 -11.54
N HIS A 895 21.88 -18.23 -10.95
CA HIS A 895 21.55 -19.26 -9.95
C HIS A 895 21.69 -20.66 -10.55
N ALA A 896 21.13 -20.88 -11.76
CA ALA A 896 21.26 -22.13 -12.49
C ALA A 896 22.73 -22.50 -12.74
N HIS A 897 23.56 -21.51 -13.12
CA HIS A 897 25.00 -21.68 -13.36
C HIS A 897 25.79 -22.05 -12.10
N LEU A 898 25.41 -21.49 -10.94
CA LEU A 898 26.05 -21.72 -9.65
C LEU A 898 25.50 -22.95 -8.91
N GLY A 899 24.42 -23.57 -9.42
CA GLY A 899 23.76 -24.72 -8.79
C GLY A 899 22.79 -24.35 -7.65
N LEU A 900 22.34 -23.10 -7.58
CA LEU A 900 21.28 -22.68 -6.66
C LEU A 900 19.88 -22.93 -7.29
N PRO A 901 18.84 -23.16 -6.47
CA PRO A 901 17.44 -23.14 -6.92
C PRO A 901 17.08 -21.85 -7.67
N VAL A 902 16.19 -22.00 -8.67
CA VAL A 902 15.93 -20.99 -9.70
C VAL A 902 14.46 -20.55 -9.74
N GLU A 903 13.54 -21.52 -9.66
CA GLU A 903 12.09 -21.31 -9.59
C GLU A 903 11.41 -22.61 -9.13
N GLY A 904 10.36 -22.54 -8.31
CA GLY A 904 9.42 -23.65 -8.03
C GLY A 904 10.01 -24.98 -7.51
N THR A 905 11.24 -24.98 -6.99
CA THR A 905 12.03 -26.19 -6.65
C THR A 905 12.57 -26.15 -5.23
N THR A 906 11.68 -25.97 -4.26
CA THR A 906 11.89 -26.49 -2.90
C THR A 906 11.64 -28.00 -2.86
N PRO A 907 12.29 -28.75 -1.97
CA PRO A 907 11.89 -30.12 -1.62
C PRO A 907 10.54 -30.15 -0.87
#